data_AF-A0A120MIB4-F1
#
_entry.id   AF-A0A120MIB4-F1
#
_cell.length_a   1.000
_cell.length_b   1.000
_cell.length_c   1.000
_cell.angle_alpha   90.00
_cell.angle_beta   90.00
_cell.angle_gamma   90.00
#
_symmetry.space_group_name_H-M   'P 1'
#
loop_
_entity.id
_entity.type
_entity.pdbx_description
1 polymer ?
#
loop_
_entity_poly.entity_id
_entity_poly.type
_entity_poly.pdbx_seq_one_letter_code
_entity_poly.pdbx_strand_id
1 'polypeptide(L)'
;MDCNKKNCELAPDTCEALVAAVGAANVKVTEGGVTVTVCSTEQVAAVAKIAKKAKVTAAVCGNTPITVTFSEEMQKVEVVPEDYAVKAKAGATFQAVIDAAAAQGLILGAQPFHAARTTVGEWMGSNTPGYGSYKYGTARDAVLNLEVVLKDGTVIETGYDDIGAYMSAYNLNQIFAGSEGAIGIITSATLKAYPAGVTKSFAYEIAGGLAEADAAVQALIRHPNLKPMRFTLQVADGKTMLFLDYQGAQAFVDTDAAETDAILEANGGKKSDAVYKPACYKFKAVIPIANLAKSNAKMAMIVDRYTALVSSDSMDDIKATIETCGGRKACGWAFADGNIEKIHDEATSKFMRDLTGFLAEPNVDDIAKSGDKLSRAYNDAIHEKLVEAVGKDNVNESGPERLLYCHDLAPLPKLAGIAFDNIPDVVVRPSTTAQIAAVMKVAYKHGIAVTPRGNSTWGLGGAQPAFRGIVCDCSSKFNKIVVDEKNMTVKVQSGATWKATLDACMAKGFIVGSYPSSFPAATIGAWLSTNGMGIGSFKYGSAKDNVLDMEVILSNGEVLHTGYGDMGNYNSGLNLNQFFVGSEGTACIFGTVTFRIHPMGVIHPLAYDFENLADANPVIQAIIADPSIRPLHIAWSDHYHFEHQKMAGLHAPDVRNLLLVTYQGQENYVDMEIAVTDELAAKFGGKRVDDSIASHEWDERCYEFRARKVGIGEIPAEVIVPAKTWGKFVDECYTGFGVMKMDIGGIIGVMVDNQTTLFMPYYFKDDEMMTGMLAFAFNMYLGDRAEVYGGRSTGYGIFFAGNLDAAHDANTVALMRELKTFLDPHDVMNPGHLVCGMTKFGIGMSHGLSSFMFKMMQTIKKLMPPEHNFENNIKRFKFNKYAEEKAEDRKHVLGRGYE
;
A
#
# COMPACT_ATOMS: atom_id res chain seq x y z
N MET A 1 6.82 29.91 39.56
CA MET A 1 8.05 29.93 38.72
C MET A 1 8.15 31.32 38.13
N ASP A 2 9.29 31.99 38.25
CA ASP A 2 9.47 33.34 37.71
C ASP A 2 10.10 33.23 36.32
N CYS A 3 9.28 33.21 35.25
CA CYS A 3 9.73 33.07 33.85
C CYS A 3 10.72 34.22 33.47
N ASN A 4 10.72 35.35 34.20
CA ASN A 4 11.64 36.48 34.00
C ASN A 4 13.09 36.21 34.44
N LYS A 5 13.36 35.18 35.27
CA LYS A 5 14.70 34.93 35.84
C LYS A 5 15.62 34.06 34.98
N LYS A 6 15.13 33.50 33.86
CA LYS A 6 15.86 32.48 33.06
C LYS A 6 15.91 32.73 31.54
N ASN A 7 15.65 33.96 31.06
CA ASN A 7 15.57 34.26 29.62
C ASN A 7 14.62 33.30 28.86
N CYS A 8 13.42 33.05 29.41
CA CYS A 8 12.37 32.31 28.72
C CYS A 8 11.67 33.26 27.74
N GLU A 9 11.62 32.92 26.45
CA GLU A 9 10.95 33.75 25.42
C GLU A 9 9.42 33.62 25.42
N LEU A 10 8.85 32.73 26.25
CA LEU A 10 7.40 32.54 26.36
C LEU A 10 6.75 33.54 27.30
N ALA A 11 5.59 34.07 26.90
CA ALA A 11 4.80 34.98 27.73
C ALA A 11 4.38 34.33 29.06
N PRO A 12 4.37 35.07 30.20
CA PRO A 12 3.97 34.54 31.51
C PRO A 12 2.62 33.83 31.52
N ASP A 13 1.61 34.38 30.84
CA ASP A 13 0.27 33.77 30.72
C ASP A 13 0.32 32.39 30.04
N THR A 14 1.28 32.18 29.13
CA THR A 14 1.49 30.88 28.49
C THR A 14 2.12 29.91 29.49
N CYS A 15 3.13 30.34 30.26
CA CYS A 15 3.70 29.55 31.36
C CYS A 15 2.59 29.11 32.34
N GLU A 16 1.68 30.02 32.73
CA GLU A 16 0.58 29.75 33.67
C GLU A 16 -0.45 28.78 33.09
N ALA A 17 -0.83 28.94 31.82
CA ALA A 17 -1.74 28.02 31.13
C ALA A 17 -1.15 26.61 31.06
N LEU A 18 0.15 26.47 30.79
CA LEU A 18 0.83 25.17 30.79
C LEU A 18 0.81 24.53 32.19
N VAL A 19 1.08 25.31 33.24
CA VAL A 19 0.99 24.85 34.63
C VAL A 19 -0.43 24.39 34.99
N ALA A 20 -1.46 25.10 34.52
CA ALA A 20 -2.84 24.71 34.74
C ALA A 20 -3.21 23.40 34.01
N ALA A 21 -2.65 23.17 32.82
CA ALA A 21 -2.92 21.99 32.00
C ALA A 21 -2.24 20.72 32.51
N VAL A 22 -0.98 20.81 32.95
CA VAL A 22 -0.17 19.62 33.31
C VAL A 22 0.27 19.55 34.76
N GLY A 23 0.02 20.61 35.54
CA GLY A 23 0.48 20.74 36.93
C GLY A 23 1.89 21.35 37.03
N ALA A 24 2.12 22.13 38.10
CA ALA A 24 3.36 22.88 38.27
C ALA A 24 4.63 22.01 38.36
N ALA A 25 4.52 20.79 38.90
CA ALA A 25 5.64 19.86 39.00
C ALA A 25 6.14 19.37 37.64
N ASN A 26 5.29 19.45 36.61
CA ASN A 26 5.53 18.93 35.28
C ASN A 26 5.99 20.02 34.29
N VAL A 27 6.18 21.25 34.74
CA VAL A 27 6.65 22.36 33.91
C VAL A 27 8.04 22.77 34.35
N LYS A 28 9.01 22.80 33.43
CA LYS A 28 10.37 23.24 33.71
C LYS A 28 10.78 24.33 32.73
N VAL A 29 11.00 25.53 33.25
CA VAL A 29 11.57 26.64 32.47
C VAL A 29 13.05 26.38 32.22
N THR A 30 13.43 26.32 30.95
CA THR A 30 14.79 26.13 30.44
C THR A 30 15.29 27.40 29.76
N GLU A 31 16.59 27.47 29.48
CA GLU A 31 17.15 28.54 28.66
C GLU A 31 16.60 28.37 27.22
N GLY A 32 15.87 29.37 26.72
CA GLY A 32 15.23 29.32 25.39
C GLY A 32 13.82 28.73 25.30
N GLY A 33 13.19 28.29 26.41
CA GLY A 33 11.83 27.76 26.35
C GLY A 33 11.29 27.09 27.63
N VAL A 34 10.30 26.22 27.47
CA VAL A 34 9.66 25.46 28.55
C VAL A 34 9.57 23.98 28.16
N THR A 35 10.06 23.10 29.04
CA THR A 35 9.80 21.67 28.96
C THR A 35 8.54 21.32 29.75
N VAL A 36 7.64 20.53 29.15
CA VAL A 36 6.37 20.10 29.73
C VAL A 36 6.29 18.59 29.72
N THR A 37 6.21 17.97 30.90
CA THR A 37 5.96 16.54 31.05
C THR A 37 4.47 16.25 31.02
N VAL A 38 4.02 15.42 30.09
CA VAL A 38 2.61 15.01 29.95
C VAL A 38 2.42 13.57 30.40
N CYS A 39 1.27 13.27 31.00
CA CYS A 39 0.90 11.91 31.43
C CYS A 39 -0.27 11.30 30.67
N SER A 40 -0.87 12.03 29.73
CA SER A 40 -1.96 11.52 28.90
C SER A 40 -2.06 12.25 27.55
N THR A 41 -2.81 11.65 26.63
CA THR A 41 -3.12 12.25 25.31
C THR A 41 -3.89 13.55 25.44
N GLU A 42 -4.79 13.67 26.43
CA GLU A 42 -5.56 14.89 26.71
C GLU A 42 -4.66 16.04 27.15
N GLN A 43 -3.61 15.75 27.94
CA GLN A 43 -2.62 16.77 28.30
C GLN A 43 -1.81 17.23 27.10
N VAL A 44 -1.45 16.33 26.18
CA VAL A 44 -0.81 16.70 24.90
C VAL A 44 -1.73 17.62 24.10
N ALA A 45 -3.01 17.28 23.99
CA ALA A 45 -4.01 18.12 23.31
C ALA A 45 -4.18 19.50 23.95
N ALA A 46 -4.18 19.58 25.28
CA ALA A 46 -4.22 20.85 26.00
C ALA A 46 -2.97 21.70 25.72
N VAL A 47 -1.77 21.09 25.76
CA VAL A 47 -0.50 21.77 25.45
C VAL A 47 -0.49 22.26 24.00
N ALA A 48 -0.95 21.45 23.04
CA ALA A 48 -1.07 21.84 21.63
C ALA A 48 -1.97 23.08 21.46
N LYS A 49 -3.16 23.09 22.09
CA LYS A 49 -4.08 24.24 22.09
C LYS A 49 -3.44 25.51 22.66
N ILE A 50 -2.70 25.37 23.77
CA ILE A 50 -1.99 26.49 24.40
C ILE A 50 -0.89 27.02 23.47
N ALA A 51 -0.11 26.13 22.87
CA ALA A 51 0.94 26.48 21.93
C ALA A 51 0.38 27.23 20.70
N LYS A 52 -0.71 26.72 20.11
CA LYS A 52 -1.44 27.36 19.01
C LYS A 52 -1.94 28.76 19.40
N LYS A 53 -2.58 28.91 20.58
CA LYS A 53 -3.04 30.21 21.08
C LYS A 53 -1.88 31.20 21.25
N ALA A 54 -0.72 30.72 21.69
CA ALA A 54 0.49 31.51 21.85
C ALA A 54 1.28 31.70 20.55
N LYS A 55 0.85 31.09 19.43
CA LYS A 55 1.55 31.10 18.12
C LYS A 55 2.99 30.60 18.21
N VAL A 56 3.21 29.56 19.00
CA VAL A 56 4.49 28.87 19.16
C VAL A 56 4.35 27.39 18.85
N THR A 57 5.45 26.71 18.54
CA THR A 57 5.46 25.27 18.29
C THR A 57 5.65 24.48 19.59
N ALA A 58 4.86 23.42 19.75
CA ALA A 58 5.10 22.36 20.72
C ALA A 58 5.47 21.08 19.98
N ALA A 59 6.54 20.41 20.40
CA ALA A 59 6.97 19.14 19.80
C ALA A 59 7.72 18.28 20.83
N VAL A 60 7.81 16.97 20.55
CA VAL A 60 8.56 16.01 21.37
C VAL A 60 10.07 16.09 21.10
N CYS A 61 10.44 16.47 19.88
CA CYS A 61 11.81 16.60 19.45
C CYS A 61 12.06 17.96 18.83
N GLY A 62 13.27 18.48 19.04
CA GLY A 62 13.74 19.72 18.44
C GLY A 62 13.86 20.90 19.40
N ASN A 63 14.36 22.02 18.88
CA ASN A 63 14.62 23.26 19.59
C ASN A 63 13.38 24.12 19.46
N THR A 64 12.31 23.69 20.11
CA THR A 64 11.01 24.35 20.11
C THR A 64 10.82 25.15 21.39
N PRO A 65 10.04 26.27 21.35
CA PRO A 65 9.74 27.02 22.57
C PRO A 65 9.05 26.18 23.65
N ILE A 66 8.23 25.21 23.24
CA ILE A 66 7.62 24.22 24.13
C ILE A 66 8.13 22.82 23.75
N THR A 67 8.89 22.17 24.63
CA THR A 67 9.33 20.79 24.47
C THR A 67 8.42 19.88 25.28
N VAL A 68 7.79 18.89 24.64
CA VAL A 68 6.92 17.90 25.30
C VAL A 68 7.72 16.66 25.64
N THR A 69 7.73 16.27 26.92
CA THR A 69 8.32 15.02 27.41
C THR A 69 7.24 14.13 28.02
N PHE A 70 7.47 12.83 28.08
CA PHE A 70 6.48 11.87 28.54
C PHE A 70 6.77 11.38 29.97
N SER A 71 5.74 11.30 30.82
CA SER A 71 5.84 10.69 32.14
C SER A 71 5.87 9.15 32.08
N GLU A 72 5.96 8.48 33.22
CA GLU A 72 5.91 7.01 33.33
C GLU A 72 4.59 6.42 32.81
N GLU A 73 3.47 7.13 32.99
CA GLU A 73 2.15 6.70 32.49
C GLU A 73 2.10 6.58 30.96
N MET A 74 2.95 7.33 30.27
CA MET A 74 3.11 7.33 28.81
C MET A 74 4.17 6.33 28.33
N GLN A 75 4.60 5.38 29.18
CA GLN A 75 5.59 4.33 28.85
C GLN A 75 4.97 2.92 28.72
N LYS A 76 3.64 2.82 28.69
CA LYS A 76 2.93 1.53 28.59
C LYS A 76 3.23 0.83 27.27
N VAL A 77 3.41 -0.49 27.37
CA VAL A 77 3.58 -1.42 26.24
C VAL A 77 2.64 -2.61 26.43
N GLU A 78 1.90 -2.95 25.39
CA GLU A 78 1.00 -4.09 25.30
C GLU A 78 1.35 -4.89 24.05
N VAL A 79 1.48 -6.22 24.21
CA VAL A 79 1.76 -7.13 23.10
C VAL A 79 0.51 -7.94 22.83
N VAL A 80 0.11 -8.03 21.57
CA VAL A 80 -1.00 -8.87 21.10
C VAL A 80 -0.41 -9.93 20.17
N PRO A 81 0.04 -11.09 20.70
CA PRO A 81 0.83 -12.03 19.93
C PRO A 81 0.12 -12.61 18.72
N GLU A 82 -1.19 -12.88 18.85
CA GLU A 82 -2.04 -13.40 17.78
C GLU A 82 -2.21 -12.44 16.60
N ASP A 83 -1.99 -11.15 16.82
CA ASP A 83 -2.02 -10.12 15.78
C ASP A 83 -0.62 -9.76 15.29
N TYR A 84 0.44 -10.37 15.82
CA TYR A 84 1.81 -9.95 15.55
C TYR A 84 1.99 -8.43 15.72
N ALA A 85 1.41 -7.88 16.78
CA ALA A 85 1.36 -6.44 17.03
C ALA A 85 1.84 -6.07 18.44
N VAL A 86 2.47 -4.90 18.55
CA VAL A 86 2.87 -4.30 19.83
C VAL A 86 2.35 -2.87 19.88
N LYS A 87 1.42 -2.60 20.80
CA LYS A 87 0.88 -1.27 21.06
C LYS A 87 1.70 -0.60 22.15
N ALA A 88 2.29 0.55 21.85
CA ALA A 88 3.16 1.26 22.78
C ALA A 88 2.84 2.75 22.81
N LYS A 89 2.78 3.32 24.02
CA LYS A 89 2.68 4.77 24.19
C LYS A 89 4.00 5.44 23.80
N ALA A 90 3.91 6.68 23.32
CA ALA A 90 5.03 7.39 22.70
C ALA A 90 6.25 7.57 23.62
N GLY A 91 6.06 7.57 24.94
CA GLY A 91 7.15 7.66 25.92
C GLY A 91 7.88 6.35 26.20
N ALA A 92 7.35 5.20 25.78
CA ALA A 92 7.99 3.90 25.99
C ALA A 92 9.34 3.85 25.29
N THR A 93 10.37 3.32 25.95
CA THR A 93 11.66 3.09 25.29
C THR A 93 11.54 1.90 24.35
N PHE A 94 12.29 1.93 23.25
CA PHE A 94 12.34 0.78 22.35
C PHE A 94 12.86 -0.48 23.03
N GLN A 95 13.73 -0.36 24.03
CA GLN A 95 14.16 -1.53 24.80
C GLN A 95 13.00 -2.19 25.54
N ALA A 96 12.11 -1.41 26.18
CA ALA A 96 10.92 -1.97 26.82
C ALA A 96 9.99 -2.67 25.83
N VAL A 97 9.86 -2.11 24.62
CA VAL A 97 9.09 -2.71 23.52
C VAL A 97 9.70 -4.04 23.05
N ILE A 98 11.02 -4.08 22.87
CA ILE A 98 11.77 -5.28 22.48
C ILE A 98 11.64 -6.36 23.55
N ASP A 99 11.84 -6.02 24.81
CA ASP A 99 11.78 -6.96 25.93
C ASP A 99 10.37 -7.56 26.08
N ALA A 100 9.33 -6.74 25.92
CA ALA A 100 7.94 -7.17 25.95
C ALA A 100 7.61 -8.14 24.80
N ALA A 101 8.02 -7.82 23.57
CA ALA A 101 7.82 -8.69 22.42
C ALA A 101 8.59 -10.02 22.56
N ALA A 102 9.84 -9.96 23.02
CA ALA A 102 10.68 -11.14 23.24
C ALA A 102 10.08 -12.09 24.27
N ALA A 103 9.43 -11.57 25.32
CA ALA A 103 8.70 -12.37 26.30
C ALA A 103 7.54 -13.20 25.71
N GLN A 104 7.06 -12.82 24.52
CA GLN A 104 6.01 -13.53 23.77
C GLN A 104 6.57 -14.31 22.56
N GLY A 105 7.88 -14.48 22.46
CA GLY A 105 8.51 -15.17 21.32
C GLY A 105 8.51 -14.38 20.02
N LEU A 106 8.34 -13.05 20.10
CA LEU A 106 8.31 -12.15 18.97
C LEU A 106 9.54 -11.23 18.94
N ILE A 107 9.81 -10.66 17.77
CA ILE A 107 10.79 -9.59 17.55
C ILE A 107 10.13 -8.41 16.85
N LEU A 108 10.72 -7.22 17.03
CA LEU A 108 10.43 -6.07 16.20
C LEU A 108 11.36 -6.13 14.99
N GLY A 109 10.78 -6.03 13.79
CA GLY A 109 11.54 -6.18 12.55
C GLY A 109 12.62 -5.12 12.39
N ALA A 110 12.28 -3.86 12.58
CA ALA A 110 13.20 -2.74 12.57
C ALA A 110 13.21 -2.01 13.91
N GLN A 111 14.38 -1.55 14.35
CA GLN A 111 14.57 -0.91 15.66
C GLN A 111 15.72 0.11 15.66
N PRO A 112 15.64 1.20 16.47
CA PRO A 112 16.69 2.20 16.53
C PRO A 112 18.01 1.64 17.09
N PHE A 113 19.15 2.25 16.72
CA PHE A 113 20.47 1.83 17.21
C PHE A 113 20.63 1.96 18.73
N HIS A 114 19.89 2.87 19.37
CA HIS A 114 19.96 3.16 20.80
C HIS A 114 18.63 2.89 21.52
N ALA A 115 18.12 1.66 21.39
CA ALA A 115 16.81 1.25 21.92
C ALA A 115 16.55 1.60 23.39
N ALA A 116 17.57 1.57 24.25
CA ALA A 116 17.44 1.91 25.67
C ALA A 116 17.21 3.41 25.96
N ARG A 117 17.48 4.29 24.99
CA ARG A 117 17.32 5.75 25.14
C ARG A 117 16.26 6.34 24.22
N THR A 118 16.08 5.74 23.04
CA THR A 118 15.13 6.21 22.04
C THR A 118 13.72 5.77 22.40
N THR A 119 12.79 6.72 22.44
CA THR A 119 11.37 6.44 22.68
C THR A 119 10.63 6.08 21.39
N VAL A 120 9.45 5.47 21.53
CA VAL A 120 8.54 5.18 20.41
C VAL A 120 8.21 6.44 19.62
N GLY A 121 7.81 7.52 20.31
CA GLY A 121 7.45 8.79 19.67
C GLY A 121 8.62 9.43 18.91
N GLU A 122 9.83 9.41 19.47
CA GLU A 122 11.02 9.96 18.82
C GLU A 122 11.40 9.21 17.53
N TRP A 123 11.40 7.87 17.57
CA TRP A 123 11.79 7.10 16.39
C TRP A 123 10.72 7.16 15.29
N MET A 124 9.44 7.06 15.67
CA MET A 124 8.33 7.24 14.73
C MET A 124 8.35 8.63 14.11
N GLY A 125 8.52 9.67 14.93
CA GLY A 125 8.58 11.05 14.46
C GLY A 125 9.76 11.31 13.53
N SER A 126 10.93 10.71 13.77
CA SER A 126 12.13 10.94 12.95
C SER A 126 12.25 10.03 11.71
N ASN A 127 11.59 8.87 11.69
CA ASN A 127 11.73 7.83 10.67
C ASN A 127 13.18 7.49 10.31
N THR A 128 14.05 7.47 11.31
CA THR A 128 15.47 7.19 11.10
C THR A 128 15.70 5.69 10.87
N PRO A 129 16.65 5.30 10.01
CA PRO A 129 17.03 3.90 9.86
C PRO A 129 17.55 3.30 11.17
N GLY A 130 17.48 1.98 11.26
CA GLY A 130 17.92 1.23 12.43
C GLY A 130 18.36 -0.19 12.07
N TYR A 131 18.66 -1.00 13.09
CA TYR A 131 18.87 -2.43 12.86
C TYR A 131 17.60 -3.02 12.26
N GLY A 132 17.74 -3.92 11.28
CA GLY A 132 16.63 -4.52 10.57
C GLY A 132 16.15 -3.77 9.35
N SER A 133 16.64 -2.55 9.07
CA SER A 133 16.09 -1.76 7.97
C SER A 133 16.20 -2.40 6.60
N TYR A 134 17.27 -3.16 6.32
CA TYR A 134 17.41 -3.90 5.06
C TYR A 134 16.36 -5.01 4.90
N LYS A 135 15.99 -5.69 5.98
CA LYS A 135 15.05 -6.81 5.95
C LYS A 135 13.59 -6.37 6.06
N TYR A 136 13.33 -5.36 6.90
CA TYR A 136 11.97 -4.97 7.34
C TYR A 136 11.58 -3.52 7.03
N GLY A 137 12.50 -2.69 6.53
CA GLY A 137 12.23 -1.29 6.23
C GLY A 137 12.47 -0.33 7.39
N THR A 138 11.92 0.87 7.29
CA THR A 138 12.08 1.96 8.24
C THR A 138 11.06 1.91 9.38
N ALA A 139 11.11 2.88 10.29
CA ALA A 139 10.10 3.06 11.32
C ALA A 139 8.68 3.10 10.72
N ARG A 140 8.50 3.79 9.57
CA ARG A 140 7.23 3.85 8.83
C ARG A 140 6.70 2.49 8.38
N ASP A 141 7.59 1.58 8.00
CA ASP A 141 7.21 0.26 7.48
C ASP A 141 6.77 -0.67 8.63
N ALA A 142 7.21 -0.36 9.85
CA ALA A 142 6.82 -1.04 11.08
C ALA A 142 5.50 -0.55 11.68
N VAL A 143 4.89 0.54 11.20
CA VAL A 143 3.66 1.11 11.76
C VAL A 143 2.41 0.45 11.17
N LEU A 144 1.48 0.12 12.06
CA LEU A 144 0.11 -0.31 11.74
C LEU A 144 -0.89 0.81 12.00
N ASN A 145 -0.75 1.49 13.14
CA ASN A 145 -1.59 2.61 13.56
C ASN A 145 -0.79 3.62 14.39
N LEU A 146 -1.15 4.90 14.31
CA LEU A 146 -0.68 5.95 15.20
C LEU A 146 -1.88 6.70 15.79
N GLU A 147 -1.81 6.98 17.09
CA GLU A 147 -2.61 8.01 17.76
C GLU A 147 -1.84 9.32 17.70
N VAL A 148 -2.44 10.37 17.13
CA VAL A 148 -1.77 11.66 16.91
C VAL A 148 -2.64 12.80 17.43
N VAL A 149 -2.00 13.73 18.11
CA VAL A 149 -2.59 15.02 18.48
C VAL A 149 -2.14 16.08 17.49
N LEU A 150 -3.08 16.60 16.70
CA LEU A 150 -2.86 17.72 15.78
C LEU A 150 -2.55 19.02 16.55
N LYS A 151 -2.04 20.04 15.86
CA LYS A 151 -1.63 21.29 16.52
C LYS A 151 -2.78 22.08 17.14
N ASP A 152 -4.01 21.86 16.71
CA ASP A 152 -5.21 22.42 17.31
C ASP A 152 -5.73 21.60 18.51
N GLY A 153 -5.03 20.52 18.86
CA GLY A 153 -5.37 19.58 19.92
C GLY A 153 -6.49 18.59 19.55
N THR A 154 -6.84 18.48 18.27
CA THR A 154 -7.68 17.39 17.77
C THR A 154 -6.90 16.08 17.81
N VAL A 155 -7.55 14.99 18.23
CA VAL A 155 -6.96 13.65 18.27
C VAL A 155 -7.48 12.84 17.11
N ILE A 156 -6.58 12.17 16.39
CA ILE A 156 -6.89 11.30 15.25
C ILE A 156 -6.20 9.94 15.41
N GLU A 157 -6.77 8.90 14.80
CA GLU A 157 -6.10 7.63 14.51
C GLU A 157 -5.82 7.50 13.02
N THR A 158 -4.77 6.77 12.65
CA THR A 158 -4.23 6.84 11.28
C THR A 158 -4.27 5.51 10.53
N GLY A 159 -4.52 4.40 11.23
CA GLY A 159 -4.56 3.05 10.67
C GLY A 159 -5.29 2.07 11.58
N TYR A 160 -4.81 0.82 11.64
CA TYR A 160 -5.50 -0.29 12.28
C TYR A 160 -4.56 -1.05 13.21
N ASP A 161 -5.09 -1.61 14.30
CA ASP A 161 -4.26 -2.32 15.26
C ASP A 161 -3.96 -3.78 14.85
N ASP A 162 -4.79 -4.37 13.99
CA ASP A 162 -4.82 -5.81 13.69
C ASP A 162 -4.74 -6.16 12.18
N ILE A 163 -4.66 -5.16 11.30
CA ILE A 163 -4.53 -5.32 9.85
C ILE A 163 -3.31 -4.56 9.34
N GLY A 164 -2.45 -5.27 8.59
CA GLY A 164 -1.21 -4.75 8.01
C GLY A 164 -1.39 -3.97 6.71
N ALA A 165 -2.43 -4.29 5.93
CA ALA A 165 -2.74 -3.58 4.69
C ALA A 165 -3.59 -2.32 4.90
N TYR A 166 -3.40 -1.32 4.03
CA TYR A 166 -4.11 -0.05 4.11
C TYR A 166 -4.93 0.20 2.83
N MET A 167 -6.26 0.27 2.92
CA MET A 167 -7.16 0.41 1.76
C MET A 167 -8.38 1.30 2.04
N SER A 168 -8.18 2.37 2.82
CA SER A 168 -9.25 3.22 3.35
C SER A 168 -8.94 4.70 3.17
N ALA A 169 -8.73 5.09 1.90
CA ALA A 169 -8.34 6.41 1.44
C ALA A 169 -6.85 6.77 1.66
N TYR A 170 -6.57 7.99 2.13
CA TYR A 170 -5.22 8.55 2.16
C TYR A 170 -4.39 7.99 3.32
N ASN A 171 -3.22 7.41 3.03
CA ASN A 171 -2.41 6.74 4.05
C ASN A 171 -1.73 7.72 5.02
N LEU A 172 -2.43 8.05 6.11
CA LEU A 172 -1.96 9.01 7.11
C LEU A 172 -0.77 8.49 7.95
N ASN A 173 -0.65 7.17 8.17
CA ASN A 173 0.50 6.55 8.88
C ASN A 173 1.83 7.07 8.30
N GLN A 174 1.91 7.12 6.98
CA GLN A 174 3.12 7.45 6.22
C GLN A 174 3.43 8.94 6.16
N ILE A 175 2.44 9.78 6.46
CA ILE A 175 2.59 11.24 6.57
C ILE A 175 3.13 11.59 7.96
N PHE A 176 2.51 11.05 9.01
CA PHE A 176 2.83 11.42 10.40
C PHE A 176 4.10 10.78 10.93
N ALA A 177 4.36 9.50 10.65
CA ALA A 177 5.69 8.96 10.91
C ALA A 177 6.69 9.71 10.02
N GLY A 178 7.84 10.10 10.53
CA GLY A 178 8.84 10.93 9.83
C GLY A 178 8.47 12.41 9.69
N SER A 179 7.40 12.88 10.33
CA SER A 179 7.00 14.30 10.32
C SER A 179 7.76 15.17 11.33
N GLU A 180 8.54 14.57 12.23
CA GLU A 180 9.35 15.23 13.25
C GLU A 180 8.55 16.17 14.18
N GLY A 181 7.24 15.93 14.33
CA GLY A 181 6.35 16.79 15.11
C GLY A 181 5.85 18.02 14.35
N ALA A 182 6.21 18.19 13.07
CA ALA A 182 5.91 19.38 12.29
C ALA A 182 4.40 19.58 12.03
N ILE A 183 3.60 18.52 12.08
CA ILE A 183 2.15 18.53 11.79
C ILE A 183 1.30 17.92 12.92
N GLY A 184 1.93 17.35 13.94
CA GLY A 184 1.22 16.74 15.07
C GLY A 184 2.16 15.96 15.99
N ILE A 185 1.72 15.67 17.21
CA ILE A 185 2.48 14.91 18.21
C ILE A 185 1.94 13.49 18.29
N ILE A 186 2.79 12.50 18.02
CA ILE A 186 2.46 11.09 18.18
C ILE A 186 2.40 10.75 19.67
N THR A 187 1.29 10.16 20.13
CA THR A 187 1.05 9.78 21.54
C THR A 187 1.00 8.27 21.75
N SER A 188 0.74 7.50 20.69
CA SER A 188 0.78 6.03 20.70
C SER A 188 1.11 5.50 19.29
N ALA A 189 1.72 4.34 19.22
CA ALA A 189 1.92 3.59 17.97
C ALA A 189 1.61 2.11 18.18
N THR A 190 1.00 1.49 17.18
CA THR A 190 0.89 0.03 17.05
C THR A 190 1.90 -0.44 16.01
N LEU A 191 2.81 -1.32 16.42
CA LEU A 191 3.98 -1.74 15.65
C LEU A 191 3.86 -3.19 15.21
N LYS A 192 4.32 -3.49 13.99
CA LYS A 192 4.45 -4.85 13.45
C LYS A 192 5.54 -5.62 14.20
N ALA A 193 5.22 -6.83 14.60
CA ALA A 193 6.12 -7.82 15.15
C ALA A 193 6.20 -9.06 14.26
N TYR A 194 7.20 -9.90 14.51
CA TYR A 194 7.47 -11.10 13.73
C TYR A 194 7.91 -12.24 14.66
N PRO A 195 7.74 -13.51 14.25
CA PRO A 195 8.33 -14.64 14.98
C PRO A 195 9.85 -14.48 15.15
N ALA A 196 10.36 -14.72 16.37
CA ALA A 196 11.73 -14.36 16.75
C ALA A 196 12.84 -15.18 16.06
N GLY A 197 12.66 -16.48 15.87
CA GLY A 197 13.72 -17.37 15.37
C GLY A 197 15.04 -17.25 16.16
N VAL A 198 16.17 -17.47 15.49
CA VAL A 198 17.53 -17.19 15.97
C VAL A 198 18.10 -15.99 15.23
N THR A 199 19.03 -15.27 15.85
CA THR A 199 19.83 -14.22 15.20
C THR A 199 21.31 -14.55 15.34
N LYS A 200 22.05 -14.56 14.22
CA LYS A 200 23.51 -14.78 14.20
C LYS A 200 24.22 -13.63 13.49
N SER A 201 25.38 -13.25 14.02
CA SER A 201 26.23 -12.20 13.48
C SER A 201 27.48 -12.79 12.83
N PHE A 202 27.86 -12.22 11.68
CA PHE A 202 29.01 -12.61 10.89
C PHE A 202 29.83 -11.38 10.52
N ALA A 203 31.15 -11.54 10.47
CA ALA A 203 32.07 -10.51 10.03
C ALA A 203 33.04 -11.04 8.97
N TYR A 204 33.35 -10.19 7.99
CA TYR A 204 34.25 -10.50 6.89
C TYR A 204 35.20 -9.33 6.65
N GLU A 205 36.45 -9.62 6.26
CA GLU A 205 37.40 -8.61 5.79
C GLU A 205 37.64 -8.78 4.28
N ILE A 206 37.69 -7.65 3.56
CA ILE A 206 38.18 -7.56 2.18
C ILE A 206 39.33 -6.55 2.18
N ALA A 207 40.43 -6.86 1.48
CA ALA A 207 41.54 -5.92 1.34
C ALA A 207 41.14 -4.74 0.43
N GLY A 208 41.46 -3.50 0.84
CA GLY A 208 41.09 -2.28 0.11
C GLY A 208 39.92 -1.53 0.71
N GLY A 209 39.42 -0.55 -0.04
CA GLY A 209 38.28 0.29 0.32
C GLY A 209 36.97 -0.24 -0.25
N LEU A 210 35.96 0.64 -0.31
CA LEU A 210 34.62 0.30 -0.79
C LEU A 210 34.60 -0.11 -2.27
N ALA A 211 35.55 0.37 -3.07
CA ALA A 211 35.67 -0.01 -4.48
C ALA A 211 36.02 -1.49 -4.63
N GLU A 212 36.98 -1.98 -3.84
CA GLU A 212 37.39 -3.39 -3.85
C GLU A 212 36.29 -4.32 -3.27
N ALA A 213 35.47 -3.82 -2.36
CA ALA A 213 34.35 -4.57 -1.79
C ALA A 213 33.08 -4.59 -2.69
N ASP A 214 32.99 -3.76 -3.73
CA ASP A 214 31.75 -3.54 -4.49
C ASP A 214 31.23 -4.84 -5.12
N ALA A 215 32.08 -5.66 -5.72
CA ALA A 215 31.65 -6.90 -6.35
C ALA A 215 30.95 -7.86 -5.36
N ALA A 216 31.48 -7.98 -4.13
CA ALA A 216 30.85 -8.75 -3.06
C ALA A 216 29.51 -8.13 -2.63
N VAL A 217 29.46 -6.81 -2.45
CA VAL A 217 28.25 -6.09 -2.05
C VAL A 217 27.15 -6.24 -3.12
N GLN A 218 27.47 -6.07 -4.39
CA GLN A 218 26.54 -6.26 -5.50
C GLN A 218 26.05 -7.71 -5.59
N ALA A 219 26.91 -8.70 -5.37
CA ALA A 219 26.53 -10.12 -5.36
C ALA A 219 25.54 -10.43 -4.22
N LEU A 220 25.79 -9.93 -3.01
CA LEU A 220 24.87 -10.07 -1.86
C LEU A 220 23.50 -9.40 -2.15
N ILE A 221 23.52 -8.19 -2.70
CA ILE A 221 22.30 -7.43 -3.03
C ILE A 221 21.52 -8.04 -4.20
N ARG A 222 22.17 -8.77 -5.09
CA ARG A 222 21.54 -9.48 -6.21
C ARG A 222 21.19 -10.93 -5.87
N HIS A 223 21.47 -11.39 -4.66
CA HIS A 223 21.03 -12.71 -4.25
C HIS A 223 19.49 -12.74 -4.11
N PRO A 224 18.79 -13.76 -4.66
CA PRO A 224 17.34 -13.85 -4.56
C PRO A 224 16.83 -13.96 -3.11
N ASN A 225 17.57 -14.63 -2.22
CA ASN A 225 17.10 -14.93 -0.86
C ASN A 225 17.85 -14.20 0.27
N LEU A 226 19.10 -13.74 0.07
CA LEU A 226 19.87 -13.16 1.17
C LEU A 226 19.25 -11.82 1.56
N LYS A 227 18.76 -11.76 2.79
CA LYS A 227 18.13 -10.56 3.35
C LYS A 227 18.63 -10.30 4.77
N PRO A 228 19.90 -9.90 4.95
CA PRO A 228 20.44 -9.64 6.26
C PRO A 228 19.63 -8.57 7.01
N MET A 229 19.44 -8.77 8.30
CA MET A 229 18.84 -7.78 9.20
C MET A 229 19.79 -6.58 9.40
N ARG A 230 21.11 -6.83 9.45
CA ARG A 230 22.15 -5.80 9.47
C ARG A 230 23.07 -5.97 8.27
N PHE A 231 23.35 -4.88 7.56
CA PHE A 231 24.33 -4.86 6.49
C PHE A 231 25.17 -3.59 6.58
N THR A 232 26.33 -3.69 7.23
CA THR A 232 27.19 -2.55 7.52
C THR A 232 28.61 -2.80 7.04
N LEU A 233 29.24 -1.79 6.46
CA LEU A 233 30.63 -1.76 6.05
C LEU A 233 31.41 -0.73 6.88
N GLN A 234 32.64 -1.06 7.26
CA GLN A 234 33.60 -0.15 7.90
C GLN A 234 34.96 -0.25 7.23
N VAL A 235 35.51 0.88 6.79
CA VAL A 235 36.83 0.96 6.15
C VAL A 235 37.85 1.46 7.17
N ALA A 236 38.84 0.63 7.48
CA ALA A 236 39.93 0.96 8.38
C ALA A 236 41.21 0.24 7.95
N ASP A 237 42.37 0.88 8.13
CA ASP A 237 43.70 0.27 7.93
C ASP A 237 43.89 -0.45 6.57
N GLY A 238 43.35 0.13 5.50
CA GLY A 238 43.44 -0.43 4.15
C GLY A 238 42.58 -1.68 3.93
N LYS A 239 41.56 -1.88 4.76
CA LYS A 239 40.62 -3.01 4.69
C LYS A 239 39.18 -2.53 4.84
N THR A 240 38.26 -3.28 4.26
CA THR A 240 36.82 -3.11 4.43
C THR A 240 36.26 -4.28 5.21
N MET A 241 35.72 -3.99 6.38
CA MET A 241 35.01 -4.94 7.24
C MET A 241 33.52 -4.93 6.88
N LEU A 242 32.94 -6.10 6.60
CA LEU A 242 31.51 -6.28 6.40
C LEU A 242 30.92 -6.98 7.62
N PHE A 243 29.85 -6.43 8.18
CA PHE A 243 29.11 -6.98 9.31
C PHE A 243 27.68 -7.31 8.89
N LEU A 244 27.34 -8.59 8.94
CA LEU A 244 26.08 -9.15 8.49
C LEU A 244 25.37 -9.86 9.64
N ASP A 245 24.11 -9.54 9.88
CA ASP A 245 23.27 -10.28 10.83
C ASP A 245 22.13 -10.95 10.09
N TYR A 246 21.95 -12.26 10.31
CA TYR A 246 20.84 -13.01 9.76
C TYR A 246 19.89 -13.44 10.88
N GLN A 247 18.59 -13.30 10.63
CA GLN A 247 17.52 -13.67 11.55
C GLN A 247 16.55 -14.61 10.84
N GLY A 248 16.12 -15.67 11.52
CA GLY A 248 15.19 -16.67 10.97
C GLY A 248 15.23 -17.99 11.75
N ALA A 249 14.60 -19.04 11.22
CA ALA A 249 14.80 -20.40 11.70
C ALA A 249 16.26 -20.82 11.54
N GLN A 250 16.74 -21.68 12.45
CA GLN A 250 18.15 -22.06 12.57
C GLN A 250 18.75 -22.54 11.24
N ALA A 251 18.08 -23.46 10.54
CA ALA A 251 18.56 -24.01 9.26
C ALA A 251 18.69 -22.95 8.16
N PHE A 252 17.77 -21.98 8.09
CA PHE A 252 17.81 -20.90 7.10
C PHE A 252 18.97 -19.94 7.38
N VAL A 253 19.18 -19.59 8.65
CA VAL A 253 20.31 -18.74 9.06
C VAL A 253 21.65 -19.41 8.78
N ASP A 254 21.74 -20.73 8.93
CA ASP A 254 22.95 -21.48 8.58
C ASP A 254 23.19 -21.52 7.06
N THR A 255 22.12 -21.60 6.27
CA THR A 255 22.19 -21.50 4.80
C THR A 255 22.60 -20.10 4.35
N ASP A 256 22.02 -19.05 4.94
CA ASP A 256 22.42 -17.66 4.69
C ASP A 256 23.91 -17.43 4.95
N ALA A 257 24.43 -18.02 6.03
CA ALA A 257 25.84 -17.95 6.37
C ALA A 257 26.72 -18.66 5.33
N ALA A 258 26.31 -19.84 4.86
CA ALA A 258 27.05 -20.61 3.87
C ALA A 258 27.11 -19.91 2.50
N GLU A 259 25.98 -19.36 2.03
CA GLU A 259 25.92 -18.58 0.78
C GLU A 259 26.75 -17.30 0.88
N THR A 260 26.68 -16.63 2.03
CA THR A 260 27.52 -15.46 2.30
C THR A 260 29.00 -15.83 2.28
N ASP A 261 29.39 -16.91 2.96
CA ASP A 261 30.79 -17.39 2.96
C ASP A 261 31.28 -17.63 1.52
N ALA A 262 30.48 -18.29 0.68
CA ALA A 262 30.81 -18.55 -0.73
C ALA A 262 30.95 -17.26 -1.56
N ILE A 263 30.01 -16.32 -1.42
CA ILE A 263 30.06 -15.02 -2.12
C ILE A 263 31.30 -14.24 -1.70
N LEU A 264 31.59 -14.19 -0.40
CA LEU A 264 32.73 -13.43 0.12
C LEU A 264 34.05 -14.06 -0.32
N GLU A 265 34.20 -15.38 -0.24
CA GLU A 265 35.41 -16.09 -0.68
C GLU A 265 35.67 -15.86 -2.17
N ALA A 266 34.65 -15.95 -3.02
CA ALA A 266 34.74 -15.70 -4.45
C ALA A 266 35.18 -14.26 -4.80
N ASN A 267 34.98 -13.31 -3.88
CA ASN A 267 35.33 -11.90 -4.03
C ASN A 267 36.53 -11.48 -3.16
N GLY A 268 37.37 -12.43 -2.74
CA GLY A 268 38.60 -12.16 -1.99
C GLY A 268 38.40 -11.78 -0.52
N GLY A 269 37.19 -11.98 0.01
CA GLY A 269 36.86 -11.80 1.41
C GLY A 269 37.25 -12.98 2.29
N LYS A 270 37.50 -12.71 3.57
CA LYS A 270 37.81 -13.73 4.58
C LYS A 270 36.97 -13.52 5.83
N LYS A 271 36.49 -14.61 6.42
CA LYS A 271 35.75 -14.57 7.69
C LYS A 271 36.63 -14.01 8.81
N SER A 272 36.04 -13.25 9.72
CA SER A 272 36.71 -12.55 10.81
C SER A 272 35.95 -12.74 12.12
N ASP A 273 36.69 -12.78 13.24
CA ASP A 273 36.11 -12.78 14.59
C ASP A 273 35.83 -11.34 15.09
N ALA A 274 35.96 -10.34 14.23
CA ALA A 274 35.69 -8.96 14.56
C ALA A 274 34.23 -8.79 15.00
N VAL A 275 34.03 -8.24 16.20
CA VAL A 275 32.70 -7.89 16.69
C VAL A 275 32.37 -6.48 16.24
N TYR A 276 31.21 -6.32 15.60
CA TYR A 276 30.69 -4.99 15.32
C TYR A 276 30.54 -4.21 16.61
N LYS A 277 31.32 -3.14 16.76
CA LYS A 277 31.12 -2.16 17.81
C LYS A 277 30.29 -1.04 17.22
N PRO A 278 29.06 -0.80 17.72
CA PRO A 278 28.28 0.35 17.30
C PRO A 278 29.04 1.60 17.72
N ALA A 279 29.83 2.14 16.80
CA ALA A 279 30.40 3.45 16.99
C ALA A 279 29.25 4.45 16.79
N CYS A 280 29.21 5.45 17.68
CA CYS A 280 28.19 6.49 17.71
C CYS A 280 28.37 7.43 16.50
N TYR A 281 28.18 6.91 15.28
CA TYR A 281 28.31 7.68 14.05
C TYR A 281 26.92 7.97 13.49
N LYS A 282 26.52 9.24 13.61
CA LYS A 282 25.40 9.77 12.83
C LYS A 282 25.79 9.65 11.36
N PHE A 283 25.10 8.79 10.59
CA PHE A 283 25.24 8.81 9.13
C PHE A 283 24.95 10.21 8.63
N LYS A 284 25.79 10.70 7.71
CA LYS A 284 25.81 12.11 7.28
C LYS A 284 25.30 12.30 5.86
N ALA A 285 25.28 11.23 5.05
CA ALA A 285 24.73 11.25 3.70
C ALA A 285 23.95 9.98 3.36
N VAL A 286 23.04 10.11 2.41
CA VAL A 286 22.27 9.05 1.76
C VAL A 286 22.69 9.05 0.29
N ILE A 287 23.09 7.90 -0.25
CA ILE A 287 23.57 7.77 -1.63
C ILE A 287 22.94 6.54 -2.32
N PRO A 288 22.82 6.55 -3.66
CA PRO A 288 22.48 5.36 -4.43
C PRO A 288 23.56 4.29 -4.23
N ILE A 289 23.15 3.07 -3.93
CA ILE A 289 24.09 1.97 -3.67
C ILE A 289 24.91 1.60 -4.91
N ALA A 290 24.35 1.80 -6.10
CA ALA A 290 25.03 1.60 -7.39
C ALA A 290 26.26 2.50 -7.55
N ASN A 291 26.39 3.56 -6.72
CA ASN A 291 27.53 4.47 -6.71
C ASN A 291 28.40 4.33 -5.45
N LEU A 292 28.11 3.39 -4.53
CA LEU A 292 28.85 3.22 -3.28
C LEU A 292 30.36 3.02 -3.50
N ALA A 293 30.75 2.27 -4.54
CA ALA A 293 32.15 2.03 -4.91
C ALA A 293 32.95 3.31 -5.19
N LYS A 294 32.28 4.40 -5.57
CA LYS A 294 32.91 5.71 -5.87
C LYS A 294 33.09 6.57 -4.62
N SER A 295 32.55 6.13 -3.48
CA SER A 295 32.55 6.86 -2.23
C SER A 295 33.88 6.70 -1.48
N ASN A 296 34.35 7.79 -0.86
CA ASN A 296 35.46 7.77 0.08
C ASN A 296 35.01 7.60 1.55
N ALA A 297 33.75 7.17 1.76
CA ALA A 297 33.20 6.98 3.09
C ALA A 297 33.96 5.92 3.88
N LYS A 298 34.09 6.17 5.19
CA LYS A 298 34.69 5.23 6.15
C LYS A 298 33.69 4.24 6.72
N MET A 299 32.40 4.55 6.60
CA MET A 299 31.33 3.68 7.06
C MET A 299 30.15 3.77 6.09
N ALA A 300 29.55 2.63 5.79
CA ALA A 300 28.33 2.55 5.03
C ALA A 300 27.36 1.57 5.69
N MET A 301 26.08 1.91 5.73
CA MET A 301 25.01 0.98 6.07
C MET A 301 24.08 0.85 4.89
N ILE A 302 23.86 -0.38 4.47
CA ILE A 302 22.97 -0.70 3.38
C ILE A 302 21.58 -0.93 3.99
N VAL A 303 20.62 -0.10 3.61
CA VAL A 303 19.28 -0.10 4.23
C VAL A 303 18.18 -0.65 3.33
N ASP A 304 18.45 -0.78 2.05
CA ASP A 304 17.73 -1.60 1.08
C ASP A 304 18.66 -1.91 -0.11
N ARG A 305 18.12 -2.52 -1.16
CA ARG A 305 18.87 -2.86 -2.38
C ARG A 305 19.25 -1.65 -3.24
N TYR A 306 18.94 -0.43 -2.80
CA TYR A 306 19.01 0.79 -3.60
C TYR A 306 19.80 1.90 -2.89
N THR A 307 19.89 1.84 -1.56
CA THR A 307 20.29 2.98 -0.73
C THR A 307 21.38 2.59 0.27
N ALA A 308 22.42 3.41 0.32
CA ALA A 308 23.43 3.35 1.36
C ALA A 308 23.43 4.65 2.17
N LEU A 309 23.45 4.53 3.50
CA LEU A 309 23.78 5.63 4.39
C LEU A 309 25.26 5.62 4.69
N VAL A 310 25.92 6.76 4.54
CA VAL A 310 27.38 6.84 4.64
C VAL A 310 27.84 7.89 5.65
N SER A 311 29.01 7.64 6.22
CA SER A 311 29.72 8.56 7.11
C SER A 311 31.22 8.55 6.83
N SER A 312 31.88 9.66 7.16
CA SER A 312 33.31 9.87 7.00
C SER A 312 33.83 10.82 8.08
N ASP A 313 35.16 10.95 8.12
CA ASP A 313 35.90 11.68 9.15
C ASP A 313 35.62 13.19 9.10
N SER A 314 35.52 13.76 7.90
CA SER A 314 35.24 15.19 7.69
C SER A 314 33.89 15.44 6.99
N MET A 315 33.35 16.66 7.13
CA MET A 315 32.17 17.08 6.37
C MET A 315 32.48 17.36 4.90
N ASP A 316 33.73 17.66 4.55
CA ASP A 316 34.11 17.92 3.16
C ASP A 316 34.16 16.62 2.36
N ASP A 317 34.62 15.51 2.96
CA ASP A 317 34.52 14.18 2.36
C ASP A 317 33.07 13.76 2.11
N ILE A 318 32.16 14.16 3.01
CA ILE A 318 30.72 13.90 2.85
C ILE A 318 30.15 14.69 1.69
N LYS A 319 30.50 15.98 1.54
CA LYS A 319 30.05 16.78 0.39
C LYS A 319 30.59 16.20 -0.92
N ALA A 320 31.88 15.87 -0.97
CA ALA A 320 32.49 15.25 -2.14
C ALA A 320 31.83 13.90 -2.48
N THR A 321 31.48 13.10 -1.48
CA THR A 321 30.74 11.83 -1.66
C THR A 321 29.35 12.08 -2.24
N ILE A 322 28.61 13.06 -1.70
CA ILE A 322 27.28 13.45 -2.20
C ILE A 322 27.35 13.86 -3.68
N GLU A 323 28.29 14.74 -4.02
CA GLU A 323 28.48 15.24 -5.39
C GLU A 323 28.89 14.11 -6.36
N THR A 324 29.80 13.23 -5.93
CA THR A 324 30.32 12.14 -6.78
C THR A 324 29.31 11.02 -6.98
N CYS A 325 28.53 10.71 -5.95
CA CYS A 325 27.63 9.55 -5.94
C CYS A 325 26.18 9.89 -6.31
N GLY A 326 25.83 11.17 -6.45
CA GLY A 326 24.46 11.60 -6.69
C GLY A 326 23.56 11.39 -5.47
N GLY A 327 24.05 11.77 -4.29
CA GLY A 327 23.34 11.59 -3.03
C GLY A 327 22.76 12.87 -2.44
N ARG A 328 22.49 12.82 -1.13
CA ARG A 328 22.06 13.98 -0.33
C ARG A 328 22.58 13.86 1.09
N LYS A 329 22.53 14.97 1.84
CA LYS A 329 22.80 14.93 3.28
C LYS A 329 21.73 14.07 3.96
N ALA A 330 22.15 13.21 4.89
CA ALA A 330 21.22 12.52 5.78
C ALA A 330 20.60 13.60 6.67
N CYS A 331 19.37 13.98 6.36
CA CYS A 331 18.67 14.99 7.11
C CYS A 331 18.21 14.35 8.42
N GLY A 332 18.81 14.75 9.54
CA GLY A 332 17.96 15.01 10.69
C GLY A 332 17.35 16.36 10.42
N TRP A 333 16.03 16.50 10.51
CA TRP A 333 15.29 17.75 10.33
C TRP A 333 14.94 18.07 8.88
N ALA A 334 14.14 17.20 8.26
CA ALA A 334 13.67 17.40 6.88
C ALA A 334 12.88 18.70 6.71
N PHE A 335 12.23 19.18 7.77
CA PHE A 335 11.43 20.41 7.78
C PHE A 335 12.18 21.66 8.27
N ALA A 336 13.49 21.58 8.54
CA ALA A 336 14.28 22.78 8.79
C ALA A 336 14.48 23.58 7.48
N ASP A 337 14.51 24.91 7.57
CA ASP A 337 14.51 25.83 6.43
C ASP A 337 15.51 25.43 5.32
N GLY A 338 15.00 25.31 4.09
CA GLY A 338 15.81 25.08 2.89
C GLY A 338 16.29 23.64 2.67
N ASN A 339 15.77 22.66 3.41
CA ASN A 339 16.18 21.25 3.24
C ASN A 339 15.36 20.48 2.21
N ILE A 340 14.05 20.74 2.09
CA ILE A 340 13.18 20.05 1.11
C ILE A 340 13.63 20.38 -0.33
N GLU A 341 13.99 21.63 -0.58
CA GLU A 341 14.42 22.18 -1.87
C GLU A 341 15.76 21.61 -2.38
N LYS A 342 16.53 20.97 -1.49
CA LYS A 342 17.78 20.28 -1.87
C LYS A 342 17.55 18.85 -2.32
N ILE A 343 16.35 18.32 -2.09
CA ILE A 343 16.01 16.92 -2.27
C ILE A 343 15.06 16.77 -3.45
N HIS A 344 14.11 17.68 -3.58
CA HIS A 344 13.01 17.64 -4.55
C HIS A 344 13.10 18.79 -5.56
N ASP A 345 12.44 18.61 -6.71
CA ASP A 345 12.23 19.71 -7.65
C ASP A 345 11.36 20.83 -7.04
N GLU A 346 11.29 21.97 -7.73
CA GLU A 346 10.58 23.17 -7.23
C GLU A 346 9.09 22.92 -6.99
N ALA A 347 8.41 22.20 -7.90
CA ALA A 347 6.98 21.95 -7.81
C ALA A 347 6.66 21.00 -6.65
N THR A 348 7.41 19.91 -6.54
CA THR A 348 7.31 18.96 -5.43
C THR A 348 7.63 19.62 -4.10
N SER A 349 8.70 20.41 -4.03
CA SER A 349 9.08 21.14 -2.80
C SER A 349 8.00 22.13 -2.37
N LYS A 350 7.42 22.86 -3.32
CA LYS A 350 6.29 23.76 -3.05
C LYS A 350 5.09 23.00 -2.52
N PHE A 351 4.70 21.91 -3.18
CA PHE A 351 3.60 21.07 -2.73
C PHE A 351 3.81 20.53 -1.31
N MET A 352 5.01 20.05 -0.98
CA MET A 352 5.30 19.56 0.38
C MET A 352 5.19 20.66 1.44
N ARG A 353 5.63 21.89 1.14
CA ARG A 353 5.46 23.03 2.06
C ARG A 353 3.98 23.37 2.25
N ASP A 354 3.23 23.45 1.16
CA ASP A 354 1.79 23.77 1.20
C ASP A 354 1.02 22.68 1.96
N LEU A 355 1.32 21.40 1.69
CA LEU A 355 0.73 20.26 2.40
C LEU A 355 1.10 20.26 3.89
N THR A 356 2.35 20.54 4.23
CA THR A 356 2.79 20.64 5.64
C THR A 356 2.09 21.78 6.36
N GLY A 357 1.94 22.94 5.69
CA GLY A 357 1.20 24.08 6.22
C GLY A 357 -0.28 23.75 6.46
N PHE A 358 -0.92 23.11 5.48
CA PHE A 358 -2.30 22.65 5.61
C PHE A 358 -2.46 21.63 6.76
N LEU A 359 -1.64 20.59 6.82
CA LEU A 359 -1.74 19.57 7.86
C LEU A 359 -1.43 20.11 9.26
N ALA A 360 -0.61 21.16 9.36
CA ALA A 360 -0.34 21.86 10.62
C ALA A 360 -1.56 22.66 11.10
N GLU A 361 -2.32 23.26 10.20
CA GLU A 361 -3.54 24.02 10.51
C GLU A 361 -4.64 23.71 9.48
N PRO A 362 -5.32 22.55 9.60
CA PRO A 362 -6.34 22.16 8.64
C PRO A 362 -7.49 23.17 8.65
N ASN A 363 -7.63 23.89 7.55
CA ASN A 363 -8.70 24.84 7.32
C ASN A 363 -8.86 25.07 5.82
N VAL A 364 -10.03 24.75 5.30
CA VAL A 364 -10.38 24.94 3.89
C VAL A 364 -11.52 25.92 3.69
N ASP A 365 -11.96 26.64 4.72
CA ASP A 365 -13.12 27.53 4.65
C ASP A 365 -13.00 28.58 3.54
N ASP A 366 -11.83 29.20 3.39
CA ASP A 366 -11.60 30.22 2.37
C ASP A 366 -11.45 29.61 0.96
N ILE A 367 -10.93 28.39 0.88
CA ILE A 367 -10.73 27.63 -0.37
C ILE A 367 -12.08 27.12 -0.89
N ALA A 368 -12.87 26.52 -0.01
CA ALA A 368 -14.21 25.99 -0.30
C ALA A 368 -15.21 27.10 -0.66
N LYS A 369 -14.99 28.33 -0.19
CA LYS A 369 -15.81 29.51 -0.51
C LYS A 369 -15.38 30.23 -1.78
N SER A 370 -14.39 29.75 -2.53
CA SER A 370 -13.92 30.44 -3.75
C SER A 370 -15.13 30.86 -4.59
N GLY A 371 -15.31 32.17 -4.77
CA GLY A 371 -16.48 32.76 -5.45
C GLY A 371 -16.48 32.51 -6.97
N ASP A 372 -15.74 31.50 -7.40
CA ASP A 372 -15.42 31.20 -8.78
C ASP A 372 -16.67 30.65 -9.46
N LYS A 373 -17.24 31.45 -10.35
CA LYS A 373 -18.34 31.03 -11.22
C LYS A 373 -17.78 30.18 -12.37
N LEU A 374 -17.47 28.93 -12.06
CA LEU A 374 -17.01 27.94 -13.05
C LEU A 374 -18.17 27.52 -13.96
N SER A 375 -17.92 27.33 -15.26
CA SER A 375 -18.98 26.95 -16.21
C SER A 375 -19.53 25.56 -15.92
N ARG A 376 -18.67 24.63 -15.49
CA ARG A 376 -18.94 23.20 -15.22
C ARG A 376 -19.63 22.46 -16.38
N ALA A 377 -19.69 23.09 -17.55
CA ALA A 377 -20.38 22.59 -18.73
C ALA A 377 -19.39 22.45 -19.88
N TYR A 378 -19.34 21.24 -20.45
CA TYR A 378 -18.58 20.95 -21.65
C TYR A 378 -19.16 21.69 -22.88
N ASN A 379 -18.30 22.20 -23.76
CA ASN A 379 -18.67 22.95 -24.96
C ASN A 379 -17.54 22.93 -26.02
N ASP A 380 -17.82 23.45 -27.22
CA ASP A 380 -16.89 23.49 -28.36
C ASP A 380 -15.55 24.16 -28.03
N ALA A 381 -15.54 25.21 -27.20
CA ALA A 381 -14.29 25.87 -26.81
C ALA A 381 -13.42 25.01 -25.88
N ILE A 382 -14.02 24.11 -25.11
CA ILE A 382 -13.31 23.10 -24.33
C ILE A 382 -12.83 21.98 -25.25
N HIS A 383 -13.66 21.53 -26.20
CA HIS A 383 -13.27 20.57 -27.24
C HIS A 383 -11.98 20.98 -27.94
N GLU A 384 -11.93 22.20 -28.49
CA GLU A 384 -10.76 22.70 -29.23
C GLU A 384 -9.49 22.73 -28.36
N LYS A 385 -9.61 23.09 -27.08
CA LYS A 385 -8.48 23.05 -26.14
C LYS A 385 -8.00 21.63 -25.84
N LEU A 386 -8.90 20.66 -25.79
CA LEU A 386 -8.52 19.25 -25.67
C LEU A 386 -7.85 18.76 -26.95
N VAL A 387 -8.32 19.19 -28.12
CA VAL A 387 -7.68 18.90 -29.41
C VAL A 387 -6.27 19.49 -29.48
N GLU A 388 -6.07 20.72 -28.98
CA GLU A 388 -4.74 21.31 -28.83
C GLU A 388 -3.85 20.50 -27.85
N ALA A 389 -4.42 20.01 -26.75
CA ALA A 389 -3.68 19.29 -25.72
C ALA A 389 -3.24 17.89 -26.17
N VAL A 390 -4.15 17.09 -26.73
CA VAL A 390 -3.89 15.68 -27.04
C VAL A 390 -3.84 15.36 -28.54
N GLY A 391 -4.26 16.28 -29.40
CA GLY A 391 -4.42 16.05 -30.84
C GLY A 391 -5.82 15.54 -31.18
N LYS A 392 -6.32 15.91 -32.37
CA LYS A 392 -7.70 15.63 -32.82
C LYS A 392 -8.09 14.16 -32.75
N ASP A 393 -7.21 13.26 -33.19
CA ASP A 393 -7.46 11.82 -33.21
C ASP A 393 -7.54 11.18 -31.81
N ASN A 394 -7.25 11.96 -30.76
CA ASN A 394 -7.25 11.53 -29.37
C ASN A 394 -8.39 12.16 -28.55
N VAL A 395 -9.35 12.82 -29.19
CA VAL A 395 -10.56 13.39 -28.58
C VAL A 395 -11.79 12.77 -29.25
N ASN A 396 -12.66 12.10 -28.48
CA ASN A 396 -13.82 11.42 -29.04
C ASN A 396 -15.11 11.70 -28.25
N GLU A 397 -16.15 12.08 -28.98
CA GLU A 397 -17.48 12.41 -28.47
C GLU A 397 -18.59 11.49 -29.02
N SER A 398 -18.21 10.43 -29.74
CA SER A 398 -19.16 9.50 -30.34
C SER A 398 -19.96 8.76 -29.27
N GLY A 399 -21.27 8.60 -29.53
CA GLY A 399 -22.18 7.89 -28.63
C GLY A 399 -21.71 6.48 -28.24
N PRO A 400 -21.31 5.61 -29.19
CA PRO A 400 -20.87 4.26 -28.88
C PRO A 400 -19.66 4.20 -27.95
N GLU A 401 -18.66 5.06 -28.18
CA GLU A 401 -17.47 5.08 -27.33
C GLU A 401 -17.79 5.60 -25.93
N ARG A 402 -18.56 6.69 -25.81
CA ARG A 402 -18.95 7.22 -24.50
C ARG A 402 -19.75 6.22 -23.67
N LEU A 403 -20.56 5.38 -24.32
CA LEU A 403 -21.28 4.29 -23.64
C LEU A 403 -20.35 3.18 -23.14
N LEU A 404 -19.27 2.86 -23.87
CA LEU A 404 -18.28 1.89 -23.40
C LEU A 404 -17.51 2.39 -22.16
N TYR A 405 -17.33 3.70 -22.06
CA TYR A 405 -16.58 4.36 -20.99
C TYR A 405 -17.45 4.81 -19.80
N CYS A 406 -18.75 4.48 -19.77
CA CYS A 406 -19.65 4.91 -18.69
C CYS A 406 -19.69 3.96 -17.48
N HIS A 407 -19.13 2.75 -17.59
CA HIS A 407 -19.12 1.76 -16.52
C HIS A 407 -17.79 0.98 -16.45
N ASP A 408 -17.59 0.24 -15.36
CA ASP A 408 -16.53 -0.77 -15.20
C ASP A 408 -17.15 -2.18 -15.13
N LEU A 409 -16.47 -3.16 -14.52
CA LEU A 409 -17.00 -4.53 -14.39
C LEU A 409 -18.29 -4.62 -13.54
N ALA A 410 -18.61 -3.61 -12.72
CA ALA A 410 -19.90 -3.53 -12.03
C ALA A 410 -20.92 -2.75 -12.88
N PRO A 411 -21.86 -3.42 -13.57
CA PRO A 411 -23.01 -2.70 -14.09
C PRO A 411 -23.89 -2.27 -12.91
N LEU A 412 -24.10 -0.96 -12.78
CA LEU A 412 -25.12 -0.40 -11.91
C LEU A 412 -26.48 -1.01 -12.25
N PRO A 413 -27.32 -1.37 -11.25
CA PRO A 413 -28.74 -1.49 -11.49
C PRO A 413 -29.22 -0.22 -12.20
N LYS A 414 -29.95 -0.34 -13.31
CA LYS A 414 -30.38 0.84 -14.11
C LYS A 414 -31.08 1.90 -13.25
N LEU A 415 -31.75 1.48 -12.17
CA LEU A 415 -32.39 2.32 -11.17
C LEU A 415 -31.40 3.08 -10.28
N ALA A 416 -30.27 2.47 -9.89
CA ALA A 416 -29.21 3.12 -9.12
C ALA A 416 -28.41 4.12 -9.98
N GLY A 417 -28.26 3.83 -11.29
CA GLY A 417 -27.69 4.77 -12.26
C GLY A 417 -28.49 6.07 -12.43
N ILE A 418 -29.73 6.15 -11.92
CA ILE A 418 -30.50 7.42 -11.88
C ILE A 418 -29.83 8.42 -10.93
N ALA A 419 -29.12 7.95 -9.89
CA ALA A 419 -28.49 8.81 -8.92
C ALA A 419 -27.24 9.54 -9.46
N PHE A 420 -26.72 9.13 -10.63
CA PHE A 420 -25.46 9.61 -11.19
C PHE A 420 -25.62 9.96 -12.68
N ASP A 421 -24.67 10.70 -13.25
CA ASP A 421 -24.62 11.00 -14.68
C ASP A 421 -23.37 10.37 -15.32
N ASN A 422 -23.46 9.08 -15.62
CA ASN A 422 -22.27 8.27 -15.92
C ASN A 422 -21.76 8.34 -17.36
N ILE A 423 -22.57 8.87 -18.29
CA ILE A 423 -22.13 8.99 -19.68
C ILE A 423 -21.23 10.22 -19.76
N PRO A 424 -19.91 10.06 -20.03
CA PRO A 424 -19.01 11.19 -20.13
C PRO A 424 -19.40 12.09 -21.31
N ASP A 425 -18.95 13.34 -21.30
CA ASP A 425 -19.10 14.23 -22.44
C ASP A 425 -18.09 13.90 -23.53
N VAL A 426 -16.85 13.57 -23.14
CA VAL A 426 -15.74 13.27 -24.06
C VAL A 426 -14.79 12.24 -23.46
N VAL A 427 -14.16 11.44 -24.32
CA VAL A 427 -13.03 10.56 -23.98
C VAL A 427 -11.76 11.12 -24.60
N VAL A 428 -10.69 11.22 -23.80
CA VAL A 428 -9.37 11.67 -24.26
C VAL A 428 -8.31 10.57 -24.08
N ARG A 429 -7.38 10.47 -25.02
CA ARG A 429 -6.31 9.44 -25.06
C ARG A 429 -4.91 10.05 -25.12
N PRO A 430 -4.39 10.56 -23.99
CA PRO A 430 -3.04 11.08 -23.93
C PRO A 430 -1.98 9.98 -24.13
N SER A 431 -0.80 10.40 -24.58
CA SER A 431 0.37 9.55 -24.82
C SER A 431 1.60 9.96 -24.00
N THR A 432 1.50 11.06 -23.24
CA THR A 432 2.57 11.57 -22.37
C THR A 432 1.99 12.22 -21.10
N THR A 433 2.81 12.30 -20.04
CA THR A 433 2.48 13.01 -18.79
C THR A 433 2.12 14.48 -19.04
N ALA A 434 2.82 15.14 -19.97
CA ALA A 434 2.55 16.54 -20.33
C ALA A 434 1.16 16.72 -20.96
N GLN A 435 0.69 15.75 -21.73
CA GLN A 435 -0.66 15.77 -22.31
C GLN A 435 -1.74 15.58 -21.23
N ILE A 436 -1.53 14.67 -20.27
CA ILE A 436 -2.43 14.51 -19.11
C ILE A 436 -2.52 15.82 -18.32
N ALA A 437 -1.36 16.43 -18.01
CA ALA A 437 -1.29 17.71 -17.33
C ALA A 437 -2.02 18.85 -18.08
N ALA A 438 -1.92 18.88 -19.41
CA ALA A 438 -2.65 19.85 -20.23
C ALA A 438 -4.17 19.64 -20.16
N VAL A 439 -4.65 18.38 -20.21
CA VAL A 439 -6.07 18.06 -20.00
C VAL A 439 -6.55 18.54 -18.62
N MET A 440 -5.78 18.25 -17.57
CA MET A 440 -6.12 18.67 -16.20
C MET A 440 -6.18 20.20 -16.07
N LYS A 441 -5.25 20.95 -16.68
CA LYS A 441 -5.29 22.42 -16.71
C LYS A 441 -6.57 22.96 -17.36
N VAL A 442 -7.02 22.36 -18.46
CA VAL A 442 -8.28 22.73 -19.12
C VAL A 442 -9.46 22.43 -18.20
N ALA A 443 -9.49 21.23 -17.62
CA ALA A 443 -10.56 20.79 -16.72
C ALA A 443 -10.68 21.68 -15.47
N TYR A 444 -9.56 21.90 -14.77
CA TYR A 444 -9.47 22.71 -13.57
C TYR A 444 -9.95 24.15 -13.78
N LYS A 445 -9.53 24.77 -14.90
CA LYS A 445 -9.92 26.15 -15.25
C LYS A 445 -11.42 26.31 -15.44
N HIS A 446 -12.12 25.27 -15.88
CA HIS A 446 -13.55 25.33 -16.20
C HIS A 446 -14.43 24.55 -15.22
N GLY A 447 -13.84 23.87 -14.24
CA GLY A 447 -14.55 23.02 -13.26
C GLY A 447 -15.17 21.77 -13.88
N ILE A 448 -14.55 21.19 -14.92
CA ILE A 448 -15.04 19.97 -15.58
C ILE A 448 -14.49 18.75 -14.85
N ALA A 449 -15.37 17.80 -14.49
CA ALA A 449 -14.97 16.54 -13.89
C ALA A 449 -14.07 15.73 -14.83
N VAL A 450 -13.07 15.07 -14.26
CA VAL A 450 -12.15 14.16 -14.93
C VAL A 450 -12.14 12.83 -14.18
N THR A 451 -12.53 11.76 -14.86
CA THR A 451 -12.42 10.39 -14.36
C THR A 451 -11.20 9.73 -15.02
N PRO A 452 -10.11 9.46 -14.27
CA PRO A 452 -9.00 8.69 -14.79
C PRO A 452 -9.41 7.23 -15.00
N ARG A 453 -8.96 6.63 -16.11
CA ARG A 453 -9.37 5.27 -16.48
C ARG A 453 -8.19 4.47 -17.05
N GLY A 454 -7.99 3.29 -16.47
CA GLY A 454 -7.19 2.21 -17.06
C GLY A 454 -8.06 1.30 -17.94
N ASN A 455 -7.92 -0.01 -17.79
CA ASN A 455 -8.79 -0.99 -18.46
C ASN A 455 -10.07 -1.32 -17.68
N SER A 456 -10.35 -0.60 -16.58
CA SER A 456 -11.57 -0.73 -15.77
C SER A 456 -11.89 -2.15 -15.29
N THR A 457 -10.87 -2.86 -14.80
CA THR A 457 -10.98 -4.24 -14.32
C THR A 457 -11.45 -4.36 -12.87
N TRP A 458 -11.65 -3.24 -12.16
CA TRP A 458 -12.12 -3.26 -10.78
C TRP A 458 -13.65 -3.12 -10.75
N GLY A 459 -14.33 -4.03 -10.06
CA GLY A 459 -15.79 -4.18 -10.08
C GLY A 459 -16.54 -3.37 -9.02
N LEU A 460 -15.98 -2.26 -8.53
CA LEU A 460 -16.58 -1.46 -7.44
C LEU A 460 -16.78 0.03 -7.80
N GLY A 461 -16.92 0.34 -9.09
CA GLY A 461 -17.37 1.66 -9.54
C GLY A 461 -16.30 2.75 -9.57
N GLY A 462 -15.05 2.45 -9.22
CA GLY A 462 -13.98 3.47 -9.11
C GLY A 462 -13.57 4.16 -10.42
N ALA A 463 -13.88 3.54 -11.56
CA ALA A 463 -13.57 4.07 -12.89
C ALA A 463 -14.83 4.54 -13.66
N GLN A 464 -15.95 4.72 -12.95
CA GLN A 464 -17.21 5.20 -13.51
C GLN A 464 -17.34 6.71 -13.31
N PRO A 465 -17.67 7.49 -14.34
CA PRO A 465 -17.98 8.90 -14.12
C PRO A 465 -19.21 9.03 -13.22
N ALA A 466 -19.17 9.88 -12.20
CA ALA A 466 -20.35 10.20 -11.40
C ALA A 466 -21.09 11.45 -11.93
N PHE A 467 -20.35 12.36 -12.60
CA PHE A 467 -20.80 13.70 -12.99
C PHE A 467 -20.41 14.07 -14.44
N ARG A 468 -20.57 13.15 -15.40
CA ARG A 468 -20.19 13.32 -16.82
C ARG A 468 -18.73 13.78 -16.97
N GLY A 469 -18.46 14.75 -17.85
CA GLY A 469 -17.13 15.35 -18.00
C GLY A 469 -16.21 14.55 -18.91
N ILE A 470 -14.91 14.59 -18.57
CA ILE A 470 -13.84 14.01 -19.37
C ILE A 470 -13.47 12.65 -18.77
N VAL A 471 -13.48 11.60 -19.58
CA VAL A 471 -12.77 10.37 -19.22
C VAL A 471 -11.38 10.40 -19.82
N CYS A 472 -10.36 10.28 -18.95
CA CYS A 472 -8.96 10.26 -19.35
C CYS A 472 -8.48 8.81 -19.43
N ASP A 473 -8.43 8.27 -20.66
CA ASP A 473 -7.95 6.91 -20.94
C ASP A 473 -6.42 6.88 -20.99
N CYS A 474 -5.82 6.37 -19.93
CA CYS A 474 -4.37 6.19 -19.84
C CYS A 474 -3.90 4.90 -20.54
N SER A 475 -4.77 3.91 -20.74
CA SER A 475 -4.38 2.55 -21.19
C SER A 475 -4.00 2.47 -22.67
N SER A 476 -4.67 3.25 -23.52
CA SER A 476 -4.58 3.10 -24.98
C SER A 476 -3.21 3.47 -25.56
N LYS A 477 -2.59 4.55 -25.09
CA LYS A 477 -1.36 5.12 -25.70
C LYS A 477 -0.25 5.49 -24.71
N PHE A 478 -0.49 5.40 -23.40
CA PHE A 478 0.46 5.78 -22.34
C PHE A 478 0.94 4.53 -21.57
N ASN A 479 1.67 3.64 -22.26
CA ASN A 479 1.98 2.28 -21.81
C ASN A 479 3.44 1.82 -22.04
N LYS A 480 4.40 2.76 -22.13
CA LYS A 480 5.83 2.43 -22.30
C LYS A 480 6.43 1.77 -21.04
N ILE A 481 7.33 0.81 -21.24
CA ILE A 481 8.05 0.06 -20.19
C ILE A 481 9.54 0.08 -20.51
N VAL A 482 10.37 0.36 -19.50
CA VAL A 482 11.84 0.34 -19.58
C VAL A 482 12.41 -0.36 -18.35
N VAL A 483 13.12 -1.48 -18.56
CA VAL A 483 13.77 -2.25 -17.49
C VAL A 483 15.25 -1.86 -17.39
N ASP A 484 15.70 -1.55 -16.17
CA ASP A 484 17.10 -1.26 -15.84
C ASP A 484 17.66 -2.38 -14.95
N GLU A 485 18.38 -3.30 -15.57
CA GLU A 485 19.01 -4.46 -14.90
C GLU A 485 20.12 -4.04 -13.93
N LYS A 486 20.77 -2.91 -14.21
CA LYS A 486 21.88 -2.41 -13.39
C LYS A 486 21.34 -1.86 -12.08
N ASN A 487 20.32 -1.02 -12.13
CA ASN A 487 19.73 -0.42 -10.93
C ASN A 487 18.64 -1.29 -10.31
N MET A 488 18.27 -2.42 -10.95
CA MET A 488 17.16 -3.30 -10.55
C MET A 488 15.86 -2.51 -10.40
N THR A 489 15.53 -1.71 -11.41
CA THR A 489 14.26 -0.98 -11.47
C THR A 489 13.54 -1.21 -12.79
N VAL A 490 12.23 -0.98 -12.79
CA VAL A 490 11.44 -0.86 -14.02
C VAL A 490 10.68 0.45 -14.00
N LYS A 491 10.88 1.27 -15.04
CA LYS A 491 10.14 2.51 -15.26
C LYS A 491 9.01 2.26 -16.25
N VAL A 492 7.77 2.50 -15.83
CA VAL A 492 6.56 2.10 -16.56
C VAL A 492 5.50 3.20 -16.53
N GLN A 493 4.89 3.49 -17.67
CA GLN A 493 3.76 4.42 -17.74
C GLN A 493 2.49 3.78 -17.15
N SER A 494 1.69 4.57 -16.42
CA SER A 494 0.55 4.08 -15.65
C SER A 494 -0.52 3.32 -16.45
N GLY A 495 -0.59 3.51 -17.77
CA GLY A 495 -1.50 2.79 -18.65
C GLY A 495 -1.02 1.40 -19.09
N ALA A 496 0.24 1.04 -18.84
CA ALA A 496 0.75 -0.29 -19.17
C ALA A 496 0.04 -1.36 -18.35
N THR A 497 -0.18 -2.54 -18.95
CA THR A 497 -0.71 -3.68 -18.20
C THR A 497 0.37 -4.29 -17.32
N TRP A 498 -0.06 -4.84 -16.19
CA TRP A 498 0.84 -5.58 -15.31
C TRP A 498 1.45 -6.80 -16.02
N LYS A 499 0.71 -7.46 -16.92
CA LYS A 499 1.25 -8.55 -17.74
C LYS A 499 2.43 -8.11 -18.60
N ALA A 500 2.27 -7.03 -19.37
CA ALA A 500 3.37 -6.55 -20.22
C ALA A 500 4.60 -6.16 -19.40
N THR A 501 4.38 -5.59 -18.21
CA THR A 501 5.45 -5.22 -17.28
C THR A 501 6.17 -6.45 -16.72
N LEU A 502 5.41 -7.44 -16.25
CA LEU A 502 5.95 -8.70 -15.72
C LEU A 502 6.73 -9.47 -16.79
N ASP A 503 6.17 -9.63 -17.98
CA ASP A 503 6.83 -10.31 -19.11
C ASP A 503 8.17 -9.62 -19.46
N ALA A 504 8.20 -8.28 -19.49
CA ALA A 504 9.40 -7.51 -19.78
C ALA A 504 10.50 -7.71 -18.71
N CYS A 505 10.13 -7.77 -17.43
CA CYS A 505 11.06 -8.06 -16.34
C CYS A 505 11.55 -9.52 -16.38
N MET A 506 10.66 -10.48 -16.60
CA MET A 506 10.99 -11.91 -16.64
C MET A 506 11.93 -12.24 -17.80
N ALA A 507 11.77 -11.58 -18.95
CA ALA A 507 12.69 -11.68 -20.08
C ALA A 507 14.14 -11.26 -19.74
N LYS A 508 14.31 -10.52 -18.64
CA LYS A 508 15.61 -10.08 -18.10
C LYS A 508 16.05 -10.84 -16.84
N GLY A 509 15.32 -11.90 -16.44
CA GLY A 509 15.62 -12.68 -15.23
C GLY A 509 15.16 -12.02 -13.93
N PHE A 510 14.23 -11.06 -14.00
CA PHE A 510 13.67 -10.37 -12.85
C PHE A 510 12.16 -10.61 -12.73
N ILE A 511 11.64 -10.42 -11.52
CA ILE A 511 10.21 -10.38 -11.22
C ILE A 511 9.84 -9.04 -10.60
N VAL A 512 8.64 -8.55 -10.86
CA VAL A 512 8.07 -7.40 -10.16
C VAL A 512 7.48 -7.88 -8.84
N GLY A 513 7.74 -7.17 -7.73
CA GLY A 513 7.45 -7.67 -6.38
C GLY A 513 6.01 -8.18 -6.19
N SER A 514 5.01 -7.33 -6.41
CA SER A 514 3.59 -7.75 -6.34
C SER A 514 2.75 -7.22 -7.49
N TYR A 515 1.67 -7.94 -7.82
CA TYR A 515 0.75 -7.63 -8.92
C TYR A 515 -0.67 -8.21 -8.69
N PRO A 516 -1.73 -7.64 -9.31
CA PRO A 516 -3.12 -8.09 -9.12
C PRO A 516 -3.41 -9.48 -9.71
N SER A 517 -4.47 -10.16 -9.26
CA SER A 517 -4.99 -11.32 -10.00
C SER A 517 -5.55 -10.93 -11.37
N SER A 518 -6.09 -9.70 -11.50
CA SER A 518 -6.52 -9.14 -12.80
C SER A 518 -5.37 -8.65 -13.70
N PHE A 519 -4.10 -9.01 -13.42
CA PHE A 519 -2.92 -8.52 -14.16
C PHE A 519 -2.93 -8.67 -15.69
N PRO A 520 -3.65 -9.63 -16.34
CA PRO A 520 -3.66 -9.70 -17.79
C PRO A 520 -4.19 -8.41 -18.44
N ALA A 521 -5.14 -7.75 -17.78
CA ALA A 521 -5.75 -6.51 -18.25
C ALA A 521 -5.53 -5.32 -17.31
N ALA A 522 -5.36 -5.53 -16.00
CA ALA A 522 -5.18 -4.44 -15.05
C ALA A 522 -3.95 -3.59 -15.40
N THR A 523 -4.11 -2.28 -15.32
CA THR A 523 -3.06 -1.31 -15.60
C THR A 523 -2.35 -0.86 -14.32
N ILE A 524 -1.08 -0.46 -14.43
CA ILE A 524 -0.26 0.04 -13.32
C ILE A 524 -0.99 1.09 -12.47
N GLY A 525 -1.49 2.16 -13.10
CA GLY A 525 -2.13 3.29 -12.41
C GLY A 525 -3.40 2.89 -11.68
N ALA A 526 -4.25 2.06 -12.32
CA ALA A 526 -5.50 1.62 -11.72
C ALA A 526 -5.29 0.80 -10.44
N TRP A 527 -4.27 -0.07 -10.39
CA TRP A 527 -3.98 -0.85 -9.19
C TRP A 527 -3.31 -0.03 -8.09
N LEU A 528 -2.48 0.96 -8.44
CA LEU A 528 -1.98 1.95 -7.48
C LEU A 528 -3.10 2.83 -6.93
N SER A 529 -4.12 3.17 -7.73
CA SER A 529 -5.27 3.94 -7.26
C SER A 529 -6.02 3.24 -6.13
N THR A 530 -6.02 1.91 -6.05
CA THR A 530 -6.70 1.17 -4.97
C THR A 530 -5.76 0.70 -3.85
N ASN A 531 -4.46 1.04 -3.93
CA ASN A 531 -3.39 0.39 -3.13
C ASN A 531 -3.49 -1.15 -3.15
N GLY A 532 -3.63 -1.71 -4.35
CA GLY A 532 -4.00 -3.11 -4.52
C GLY A 532 -3.09 -4.13 -3.82
N MET A 533 -3.67 -5.31 -3.54
CA MET A 533 -3.03 -6.50 -3.00
C MET A 533 -3.26 -7.67 -3.97
N GLY A 534 -2.41 -8.69 -3.93
CA GLY A 534 -2.53 -9.84 -4.81
C GLY A 534 -1.32 -10.78 -4.75
N ILE A 535 -0.91 -11.26 -5.91
CA ILE A 535 0.24 -12.16 -6.03
C ILE A 535 1.50 -11.41 -5.61
N GLY A 536 2.35 -12.05 -4.80
CA GLY A 536 3.58 -11.44 -4.30
C GLY A 536 3.43 -10.57 -3.06
N SER A 537 2.20 -10.18 -2.68
CA SER A 537 2.00 -9.27 -1.54
C SER A 537 2.54 -9.81 -0.22
N PHE A 538 2.44 -11.13 0.01
CA PHE A 538 2.98 -11.75 1.22
C PHE A 538 4.49 -11.55 1.37
N LYS A 539 5.23 -11.62 0.26
CA LYS A 539 6.69 -11.52 0.25
C LYS A 539 7.20 -10.09 0.08
N TYR A 540 6.50 -9.27 -0.70
CA TYR A 540 6.98 -7.98 -1.20
C TYR A 540 6.08 -6.80 -0.82
N GLY A 541 5.01 -7.02 -0.07
CA GLY A 541 4.05 -5.98 0.30
C GLY A 541 3.07 -5.62 -0.81
N SER A 542 2.16 -4.70 -0.48
CA SER A 542 1.12 -4.17 -1.37
C SER A 542 1.70 -3.23 -2.44
N ALA A 543 0.84 -2.72 -3.32
CA ALA A 543 1.25 -1.85 -4.43
C ALA A 543 2.18 -0.69 -4.00
N LYS A 544 1.86 -0.03 -2.87
CA LYS A 544 2.65 1.10 -2.34
C LYS A 544 4.08 0.76 -1.95
N ASP A 545 4.32 -0.48 -1.52
CA ASP A 545 5.61 -0.92 -0.95
C ASP A 545 6.67 -1.14 -2.04
N ASN A 546 6.21 -1.28 -3.29
CA ASN A 546 7.03 -1.60 -4.45
C ASN A 546 7.50 -0.36 -5.23
N VAL A 547 7.02 0.83 -4.88
CA VAL A 547 7.35 2.08 -5.59
C VAL A 547 8.62 2.74 -5.03
N LEU A 548 9.51 3.15 -5.93
CA LEU A 548 10.64 4.03 -5.63
C LEU A 548 10.33 5.50 -5.90
N ASP A 549 9.69 5.78 -7.04
CA ASP A 549 9.34 7.13 -7.49
C ASP A 549 8.13 7.07 -8.43
N MET A 550 7.33 8.14 -8.50
CA MET A 550 6.26 8.29 -9.48
C MET A 550 6.06 9.76 -9.87
N GLU A 551 5.71 9.95 -11.14
CA GLU A 551 5.07 11.18 -11.59
C GLU A 551 3.60 11.15 -11.16
N VAL A 552 3.12 12.19 -10.50
CA VAL A 552 1.70 12.38 -10.18
C VAL A 552 1.22 13.70 -10.77
N ILE A 553 0.05 13.70 -11.42
CA ILE A 553 -0.56 14.90 -12.00
C ILE A 553 -1.70 15.33 -11.07
N LEU A 554 -1.60 16.54 -10.53
CA LEU A 554 -2.60 17.13 -9.63
C LEU A 554 -3.81 17.71 -10.39
N SER A 555 -4.83 18.14 -9.64
CA SER A 555 -6.06 18.76 -10.16
C SER A 555 -5.76 19.94 -11.09
N ASN A 556 -4.82 20.80 -10.71
CA ASN A 556 -4.38 21.98 -11.47
C ASN A 556 -3.43 21.65 -12.64
N GLY A 557 -3.08 20.38 -12.84
CA GLY A 557 -2.14 19.90 -13.86
C GLY A 557 -0.67 20.20 -13.57
N GLU A 558 -0.30 20.53 -12.33
CA GLU A 558 1.09 20.42 -11.87
C GLU A 558 1.51 18.95 -11.83
N VAL A 559 2.78 18.69 -12.15
CA VAL A 559 3.37 17.35 -12.11
C VAL A 559 4.39 17.32 -10.98
N LEU A 560 4.27 16.35 -10.08
CA LEU A 560 5.21 16.14 -8.98
C LEU A 560 5.99 14.84 -9.18
N HIS A 561 7.19 14.78 -8.62
CA HIS A 561 7.97 13.56 -8.44
C HIS A 561 7.96 13.19 -6.96
N THR A 562 7.41 12.03 -6.62
CA THR A 562 7.11 11.71 -5.20
C THR A 562 8.27 11.07 -4.45
N GLY A 563 9.29 10.57 -5.16
CA GLY A 563 10.40 9.81 -4.62
C GLY A 563 11.77 10.36 -5.00
N TYR A 564 12.76 9.48 -5.09
CA TYR A 564 14.18 9.86 -5.23
C TYR A 564 14.87 9.12 -6.39
N GLY A 565 14.11 8.86 -7.46
CA GLY A 565 14.61 8.10 -8.62
C GLY A 565 14.98 6.67 -8.25
N ASP A 566 16.29 6.39 -8.17
CA ASP A 566 16.86 5.06 -7.92
C ASP A 566 17.23 4.82 -6.44
N MET A 567 16.86 5.73 -5.53
CA MET A 567 17.01 5.55 -4.08
C MET A 567 15.68 5.31 -3.37
N GLY A 568 15.74 4.55 -2.28
CA GLY A 568 14.62 4.39 -1.36
C GLY A 568 14.31 5.64 -0.55
N ASN A 569 13.13 5.66 0.06
CA ASN A 569 12.66 6.77 0.88
C ASN A 569 13.20 6.70 2.32
N TYR A 570 14.42 7.21 2.53
CA TYR A 570 15.06 7.32 3.85
C TYR A 570 15.38 8.77 4.21
N ASN A 571 15.10 9.17 5.45
CA ASN A 571 15.42 10.49 6.04
C ASN A 571 14.97 11.69 5.17
N SER A 572 13.70 11.72 4.78
CA SER A 572 13.25 12.62 3.71
C SER A 572 11.97 13.42 3.98
N GLY A 573 11.49 13.46 5.23
CA GLY A 573 10.20 14.07 5.54
C GLY A 573 9.06 13.24 4.97
N LEU A 574 7.95 13.86 4.54
CA LEU A 574 6.71 13.17 4.14
C LEU A 574 6.91 12.12 3.03
N ASN A 575 6.26 10.97 3.14
CA ASN A 575 6.32 9.92 2.11
C ASN A 575 5.24 10.12 1.03
N LEU A 576 5.54 10.90 0.00
CA LEU A 576 4.57 11.17 -1.07
C LEU A 576 4.21 9.92 -1.90
N ASN A 577 5.11 8.92 -2.02
CA ASN A 577 4.80 7.68 -2.73
C ASN A 577 3.55 7.01 -2.15
N GLN A 578 3.51 6.82 -0.83
CA GLN A 578 2.39 6.14 -0.17
C GLN A 578 1.20 7.07 0.10
N PHE A 579 1.40 8.40 0.05
CA PHE A 579 0.33 9.38 0.19
C PHE A 579 -0.70 9.30 -0.95
N PHE A 580 -0.23 9.21 -2.20
CA PHE A 580 -1.11 9.21 -3.37
C PHE A 580 -1.68 7.83 -3.71
N VAL A 581 -1.02 6.75 -3.30
CA VAL A 581 -1.47 5.37 -3.53
C VAL A 581 -2.68 5.06 -2.64
N GLY A 582 -3.73 4.47 -3.22
CA GLY A 582 -5.03 4.29 -2.54
C GLY A 582 -5.99 5.49 -2.68
N SER A 583 -5.65 6.51 -3.47
CA SER A 583 -6.50 7.70 -3.65
C SER A 583 -7.65 7.55 -4.63
N GLU A 584 -7.79 6.41 -5.31
CA GLU A 584 -8.88 6.11 -6.25
C GLU A 584 -9.11 7.20 -7.33
N GLY A 585 -8.04 7.89 -7.72
CA GLY A 585 -8.11 8.98 -8.71
C GLY A 585 -8.65 10.30 -8.18
N THR A 586 -8.88 10.42 -6.87
CA THR A 586 -9.41 11.65 -6.24
C THR A 586 -8.33 12.65 -5.83
N ALA A 587 -7.07 12.21 -5.68
CA ALA A 587 -5.93 13.06 -5.32
C ALA A 587 -4.94 13.32 -6.47
N CYS A 588 -4.85 12.41 -7.45
CA CYS A 588 -4.00 12.59 -8.63
C CYS A 588 -4.36 11.61 -9.75
N ILE A 589 -3.82 11.87 -10.94
CA ILE A 589 -3.64 10.87 -11.99
C ILE A 589 -2.18 10.41 -11.96
N PHE A 590 -1.93 9.10 -11.91
CA PHE A 590 -0.57 8.57 -11.99
C PHE A 590 0.01 8.71 -13.40
N GLY A 591 1.25 9.21 -13.50
CA GLY A 591 2.05 9.32 -14.71
C GLY A 591 2.97 8.10 -14.89
N THR A 592 4.27 8.34 -15.01
CA THR A 592 5.27 7.27 -15.05
C THR A 592 5.69 6.84 -13.63
N VAL A 593 5.76 5.54 -13.38
CA VAL A 593 6.12 4.95 -12.08
C VAL A 593 7.41 4.15 -12.20
N THR A 594 8.29 4.26 -11.20
CA THR A 594 9.51 3.45 -11.07
C THR A 594 9.31 2.42 -9.97
N PHE A 595 9.27 1.14 -10.33
CA PHE A 595 9.13 0.03 -9.40
C PHE A 595 10.46 -0.64 -9.09
N ARG A 596 10.53 -1.20 -7.89
CA ARG A 596 11.53 -2.18 -7.48
C ARG A 596 11.33 -3.49 -8.26
N ILE A 597 12.41 -4.11 -8.70
CA ILE A 597 12.39 -5.47 -9.26
C ILE A 597 13.37 -6.37 -8.52
N HIS A 598 13.13 -7.68 -8.58
CA HIS A 598 13.84 -8.69 -7.79
C HIS A 598 14.39 -9.78 -8.70
N PRO A 599 15.58 -10.33 -8.44
CA PRO A 599 16.07 -11.53 -9.11
C PRO A 599 15.03 -12.66 -9.04
N MET A 600 14.69 -13.24 -10.18
CA MET A 600 13.55 -14.17 -10.29
C MET A 600 13.81 -15.53 -9.62
N GLY A 601 15.00 -16.12 -9.76
CA GLY A 601 15.25 -17.49 -9.29
C GLY A 601 14.28 -18.50 -9.91
N VAL A 602 14.02 -19.60 -9.19
CA VAL A 602 12.95 -20.57 -9.51
C VAL A 602 11.62 -20.11 -8.91
N ILE A 603 10.51 -20.49 -9.54
CA ILE A 603 9.15 -20.34 -9.00
C ILE A 603 8.54 -21.74 -8.92
N HIS A 604 8.11 -22.15 -7.73
CA HIS A 604 7.64 -23.51 -7.48
C HIS A 604 6.32 -23.49 -6.70
N PRO A 605 5.18 -23.83 -7.34
CA PRO A 605 3.89 -23.95 -6.68
C PRO A 605 3.72 -25.34 -6.02
N LEU A 606 3.11 -25.35 -4.84
CA LEU A 606 2.66 -26.53 -4.09
C LEU A 606 1.15 -26.45 -3.89
N ALA A 607 0.48 -27.59 -3.88
CA ALA A 607 -0.95 -27.63 -3.64
C ALA A 607 -1.33 -28.75 -2.65
N TYR A 608 -2.28 -28.44 -1.77
CA TYR A 608 -2.77 -29.33 -0.72
C TYR A 608 -4.29 -29.35 -0.71
N ASP A 609 -4.87 -30.55 -0.76
CA ASP A 609 -6.32 -30.79 -0.73
C ASP A 609 -6.83 -31.04 0.70
N PHE A 610 -8.01 -30.51 0.99
CA PHE A 610 -8.69 -30.59 2.29
C PHE A 610 -10.16 -31.00 2.12
N GLU A 611 -10.69 -31.72 3.11
CA GLU A 611 -12.10 -32.14 3.13
C GLU A 611 -13.05 -30.93 3.20
N ASN A 612 -12.76 -29.98 4.10
CA ASN A 612 -13.42 -28.68 4.16
C ASN A 612 -12.38 -27.57 3.99
N LEU A 613 -12.76 -26.45 3.37
CA LEU A 613 -11.85 -25.32 3.21
C LEU A 613 -11.32 -24.81 4.56
N ALA A 614 -12.17 -24.72 5.59
CA ALA A 614 -11.77 -24.25 6.92
C ALA A 614 -10.68 -25.13 7.59
N ASP A 615 -10.52 -26.38 7.16
CA ASP A 615 -9.50 -27.30 7.68
C ASP A 615 -8.07 -26.86 7.31
N ALA A 616 -7.91 -25.96 6.33
CA ALA A 616 -6.61 -25.37 5.97
C ALA A 616 -6.12 -24.33 7.00
N ASN A 617 -6.98 -23.86 7.91
CA ASN A 617 -6.65 -22.79 8.86
C ASN A 617 -5.38 -23.08 9.68
N PRO A 618 -5.20 -24.25 10.32
CA PRO A 618 -4.01 -24.52 11.14
C PRO A 618 -2.72 -24.51 10.32
N VAL A 619 -2.75 -24.94 9.05
CA VAL A 619 -1.59 -24.87 8.14
C VAL A 619 -1.22 -23.42 7.84
N ILE A 620 -2.22 -22.60 7.47
CA ILE A 620 -2.03 -21.18 7.19
C ILE A 620 -1.43 -20.46 8.41
N GLN A 621 -2.01 -20.66 9.60
CA GLN A 621 -1.50 -20.04 10.83
C GLN A 621 -0.07 -20.50 11.16
N ALA A 622 0.27 -21.77 10.91
CA ALA A 622 1.62 -22.29 11.14
C ALA A 622 2.65 -21.73 10.15
N ILE A 623 2.28 -21.56 8.87
CA ILE A 623 3.14 -20.90 7.87
C ILE A 623 3.43 -19.46 8.29
N ILE A 624 2.39 -18.72 8.73
CA ILE A 624 2.53 -17.33 9.18
C ILE A 624 3.40 -17.21 10.44
N ALA A 625 3.31 -18.20 11.34
CA ALA A 625 4.10 -18.26 12.57
C ALA A 625 5.56 -18.66 12.35
N ASP A 626 5.95 -19.08 11.14
CA ASP A 626 7.32 -19.46 10.86
C ASP A 626 8.23 -18.23 10.65
N PRO A 627 9.39 -18.15 11.34
CA PRO A 627 10.31 -17.01 11.24
C PRO A 627 11.00 -16.87 9.87
N SER A 628 10.98 -17.90 9.02
CA SER A 628 11.75 -17.97 7.76
C SER A 628 10.93 -18.24 6.51
N ILE A 629 9.80 -18.96 6.58
CA ILE A 629 8.98 -19.27 5.40
C ILE A 629 8.39 -17.97 4.81
N ARG A 630 8.68 -17.66 3.55
CA ARG A 630 8.18 -16.43 2.90
C ARG A 630 7.65 -16.76 1.50
N PRO A 631 6.46 -17.37 1.41
CA PRO A 631 5.86 -17.73 0.14
C PRO A 631 5.67 -16.47 -0.72
N LEU A 632 5.90 -16.60 -2.02
CA LEU A 632 5.48 -15.58 -2.99
C LEU A 632 3.96 -15.41 -2.94
N HIS A 633 3.23 -16.51 -2.77
CA HIS A 633 1.77 -16.50 -2.80
C HIS A 633 1.19 -17.61 -1.94
N ILE A 634 0.12 -17.29 -1.22
CA ILE A 634 -0.74 -18.25 -0.53
C ILE A 634 -2.16 -17.93 -0.97
N ALA A 635 -2.82 -18.88 -1.61
CA ALA A 635 -4.19 -18.72 -2.11
C ALA A 635 -5.02 -19.98 -1.85
N TRP A 636 -6.34 -19.83 -1.90
CA TRP A 636 -7.24 -20.96 -1.78
C TRP A 636 -8.39 -20.90 -2.79
N SER A 637 -8.95 -22.06 -3.06
CA SER A 637 -10.16 -22.23 -3.86
C SER A 637 -10.98 -23.41 -3.34
N ASP A 638 -12.28 -23.23 -3.22
CA ASP A 638 -13.20 -24.26 -2.75
C ASP A 638 -13.71 -25.16 -3.88
N HIS A 639 -14.46 -26.19 -3.49
CA HIS A 639 -15.02 -27.17 -4.42
C HIS A 639 -16.01 -26.55 -5.41
N TYR A 640 -16.79 -25.55 -5.00
CA TYR A 640 -17.70 -24.85 -5.89
C TYR A 640 -16.94 -24.19 -7.04
N HIS A 641 -15.80 -23.55 -6.77
CA HIS A 641 -14.96 -22.98 -7.82
C HIS A 641 -14.63 -24.00 -8.93
N PHE A 642 -14.11 -25.17 -8.53
CA PHE A 642 -13.73 -26.22 -9.49
C PHE A 642 -14.93 -26.85 -10.20
N GLU A 643 -16.04 -27.10 -9.48
CA GLU A 643 -17.27 -27.63 -10.06
C GLU A 643 -17.82 -26.70 -11.15
N HIS A 644 -17.86 -25.39 -10.90
CA HIS A 644 -18.39 -24.42 -11.84
C HIS A 644 -17.48 -24.22 -13.06
N GLN A 645 -16.16 -24.31 -12.87
CA GLN A 645 -15.23 -24.38 -14.01
C GLN A 645 -15.51 -25.61 -14.89
N LYS A 646 -15.66 -26.80 -14.31
CA LYS A 646 -16.00 -28.04 -15.05
C LYS A 646 -17.33 -27.91 -15.78
N MET A 647 -18.35 -27.35 -15.12
CA MET A 647 -19.67 -27.11 -15.73
C MET A 647 -19.62 -26.11 -16.89
N ALA A 648 -18.71 -25.14 -16.85
CA ALA A 648 -18.42 -24.21 -17.94
C ALA A 648 -17.57 -24.83 -19.07
N GLY A 649 -17.17 -26.11 -18.96
CA GLY A 649 -16.35 -26.81 -19.94
C GLY A 649 -14.87 -26.44 -19.89
N LEU A 650 -14.42 -25.86 -18.77
CA LEU A 650 -13.02 -25.55 -18.52
C LEU A 650 -12.33 -26.75 -17.86
N HIS A 651 -11.02 -26.88 -18.10
CA HIS A 651 -10.21 -27.86 -17.38
C HIS A 651 -10.03 -27.36 -15.94
N ALA A 652 -10.35 -28.22 -14.98
CA ALA A 652 -10.18 -27.95 -13.55
C ALA A 652 -9.85 -29.27 -12.82
N PRO A 653 -9.03 -29.21 -11.77
CA PRO A 653 -8.54 -30.39 -11.07
C PRO A 653 -9.66 -31.17 -10.35
N ASP A 654 -9.41 -32.45 -10.09
CA ASP A 654 -10.30 -33.30 -9.30
C ASP A 654 -9.91 -33.29 -7.82
N VAL A 655 -10.08 -32.13 -7.20
CA VAL A 655 -9.80 -31.84 -5.79
C VAL A 655 -11.03 -31.18 -5.15
N ARG A 656 -11.13 -31.21 -3.82
CA ARG A 656 -12.25 -30.57 -3.12
C ARG A 656 -11.92 -29.14 -2.74
N ASN A 657 -11.00 -28.92 -1.82
CA ASN A 657 -10.65 -27.56 -1.39
C ASN A 657 -9.14 -27.44 -1.40
N LEU A 658 -8.62 -26.53 -2.22
CA LEU A 658 -7.19 -26.44 -2.50
C LEU A 658 -6.57 -25.26 -1.75
N LEU A 659 -5.47 -25.50 -1.06
CA LEU A 659 -4.52 -24.48 -0.62
C LEU A 659 -3.31 -24.50 -1.58
N LEU A 660 -3.11 -23.41 -2.31
CA LEU A 660 -1.96 -23.19 -3.20
C LEU A 660 -0.91 -22.35 -2.46
N VAL A 661 0.31 -22.87 -2.32
CA VAL A 661 1.45 -22.18 -1.72
C VAL A 661 2.57 -22.13 -2.75
N THR A 662 2.97 -20.94 -3.19
CA THR A 662 4.01 -20.77 -4.21
C THR A 662 5.24 -20.11 -3.63
N TYR A 663 6.40 -20.73 -3.86
CA TYR A 663 7.70 -20.22 -3.47
C TYR A 663 8.46 -19.63 -4.65
N GLN A 664 9.37 -18.71 -4.35
CA GLN A 664 10.22 -18.08 -5.34
C GLN A 664 11.60 -17.79 -4.74
N GLY A 665 12.68 -18.12 -5.44
CA GLY A 665 14.04 -17.88 -4.93
C GLY A 665 15.10 -18.78 -5.55
N GLN A 666 16.25 -18.88 -4.89
CA GLN A 666 17.26 -19.91 -5.15
C GLN A 666 16.70 -21.28 -4.79
N GLU A 667 17.10 -22.29 -5.57
CA GLU A 667 16.56 -23.65 -5.49
C GLU A 667 16.72 -24.27 -4.09
N ASN A 668 17.91 -24.16 -3.48
CA ASN A 668 18.17 -24.69 -2.13
C ASN A 668 17.29 -24.07 -1.03
N TYR A 669 16.97 -22.78 -1.12
CA TYR A 669 16.04 -22.14 -0.18
C TYR A 669 14.61 -22.61 -0.39
N VAL A 670 14.20 -22.69 -1.66
CA VAL A 670 12.86 -23.14 -2.03
C VAL A 670 12.65 -24.59 -1.57
N ASP A 671 13.64 -25.47 -1.72
CA ASP A 671 13.58 -26.84 -1.22
C ASP A 671 13.35 -26.92 0.29
N MET A 672 14.01 -26.04 1.05
CA MET A 672 13.80 -25.95 2.50
C MET A 672 12.39 -25.45 2.85
N GLU A 673 11.90 -24.43 2.15
CA GLU A 673 10.53 -23.93 2.35
C GLU A 673 9.47 -24.99 2.02
N ILE A 674 9.68 -25.75 0.94
CA ILE A 674 8.83 -26.89 0.55
C ILE A 674 8.81 -27.94 1.65
N ALA A 675 9.99 -28.36 2.15
CA ALA A 675 10.10 -29.39 3.17
C ALA A 675 9.35 -29.02 4.46
N VAL A 676 9.47 -27.76 4.91
CA VAL A 676 8.73 -27.30 6.09
C VAL A 676 7.22 -27.24 5.81
N THR A 677 6.82 -26.76 4.63
CA THR A 677 5.39 -26.66 4.27
C THR A 677 4.72 -28.03 4.19
N ASP A 678 5.39 -29.03 3.63
CA ASP A 678 4.92 -30.41 3.58
C ASP A 678 4.73 -31.00 4.97
N GLU A 679 5.69 -30.78 5.88
CA GLU A 679 5.58 -31.25 7.26
C GLU A 679 4.37 -30.61 7.95
N LEU A 680 4.16 -29.30 7.77
CA LEU A 680 3.02 -28.59 8.32
C LEU A 680 1.69 -29.09 7.75
N ALA A 681 1.60 -29.26 6.43
CA ALA A 681 0.40 -29.76 5.77
C ALA A 681 0.06 -31.17 6.26
N ALA A 682 1.03 -32.09 6.27
CA ALA A 682 0.84 -33.45 6.75
C ALA A 682 0.39 -33.50 8.23
N LYS A 683 0.98 -32.64 9.08
CA LYS A 683 0.63 -32.54 10.50
C LYS A 683 -0.82 -32.12 10.73
N PHE A 684 -1.36 -31.25 9.89
CA PHE A 684 -2.71 -30.69 10.03
C PHE A 684 -3.74 -31.29 9.05
N GLY A 685 -3.41 -32.44 8.43
CA GLY A 685 -4.36 -33.21 7.62
C GLY A 685 -4.51 -32.76 6.16
N GLY A 686 -3.66 -31.84 5.68
CA GLY A 686 -3.59 -31.49 4.27
C GLY A 686 -2.97 -32.61 3.45
N LYS A 687 -3.60 -32.96 2.32
CA LYS A 687 -3.09 -34.00 1.41
C LYS A 687 -2.36 -33.33 0.26
N ARG A 688 -1.05 -33.53 0.15
CA ARG A 688 -0.28 -33.03 -0.99
C ARG A 688 -0.80 -33.67 -2.28
N VAL A 689 -1.15 -32.84 -3.26
CA VAL A 689 -1.57 -33.29 -4.59
C VAL A 689 -0.38 -33.31 -5.56
N ASP A 690 -0.59 -33.84 -6.75
CA ASP A 690 0.44 -33.93 -7.78
C ASP A 690 0.92 -32.54 -8.24
N ASP A 691 2.23 -32.41 -8.50
CA ASP A 691 2.84 -31.14 -8.90
C ASP A 691 2.26 -30.60 -10.24
N SER A 692 1.70 -31.46 -11.09
CA SER A 692 0.99 -31.02 -12.30
C SER A 692 -0.30 -30.24 -11.99
N ILE A 693 -0.99 -30.57 -10.89
CA ILE A 693 -2.15 -29.82 -10.40
C ILE A 693 -1.67 -28.47 -9.85
N ALA A 694 -0.63 -28.46 -9.02
CA ALA A 694 -0.07 -27.22 -8.49
C ALA A 694 0.39 -26.27 -9.61
N SER A 695 1.04 -26.82 -10.65
CA SER A 695 1.48 -26.06 -11.83
C SER A 695 0.29 -25.53 -12.64
N HIS A 696 -0.73 -26.36 -12.86
CA HIS A 696 -1.96 -25.94 -13.54
C HIS A 696 -2.63 -24.78 -12.81
N GLU A 697 -2.82 -24.88 -11.50
CA GLU A 697 -3.47 -23.84 -10.70
C GLU A 697 -2.63 -22.58 -10.60
N TRP A 698 -1.30 -22.70 -10.60
CA TRP A 698 -0.44 -21.53 -10.75
C TRP A 698 -0.66 -20.83 -12.10
N ASP A 699 -0.79 -21.57 -13.20
CA ASP A 699 -1.08 -20.97 -14.52
C ASP A 699 -2.49 -20.35 -14.60
N GLU A 700 -3.46 -20.90 -13.87
CA GLU A 700 -4.84 -20.42 -13.79
C GLU A 700 -5.09 -19.34 -12.72
N ARG A 701 -4.10 -19.00 -11.88
CA ARG A 701 -4.19 -18.07 -10.72
C ARG A 701 -4.73 -16.64 -10.98
N CYS A 702 -4.94 -16.29 -12.24
CA CYS A 702 -5.39 -14.96 -12.71
C CYS A 702 -6.59 -15.06 -13.66
N TYR A 703 -7.23 -16.21 -13.66
CA TYR A 703 -8.32 -16.59 -14.56
C TYR A 703 -9.52 -17.18 -13.80
N GLU A 704 -9.64 -16.85 -12.53
CA GLU A 704 -10.68 -17.33 -11.62
C GLU A 704 -12.10 -17.10 -12.15
N PHE A 705 -12.34 -16.01 -12.91
CA PHE A 705 -13.66 -15.63 -13.42
C PHE A 705 -13.95 -16.12 -14.84
N ARG A 706 -13.37 -17.24 -15.28
CA ARG A 706 -13.65 -17.82 -16.61
C ARG A 706 -15.01 -18.52 -16.66
N ALA A 707 -15.60 -18.87 -15.52
CA ALA A 707 -16.93 -19.49 -15.46
C ALA A 707 -18.00 -18.61 -16.14
N ARG A 708 -17.86 -17.28 -16.11
CA ARG A 708 -18.73 -16.34 -16.86
C ARG A 708 -18.84 -16.57 -18.37
N LYS A 709 -17.94 -17.34 -19.00
CA LYS A 709 -17.95 -17.61 -20.45
C LYS A 709 -19.25 -18.25 -20.96
N VAL A 710 -20.04 -18.86 -20.08
CA VAL A 710 -21.39 -19.38 -20.42
C VAL A 710 -22.47 -18.28 -20.47
N GLY A 711 -22.08 -17.00 -20.53
CA GLY A 711 -23.00 -15.87 -20.73
C GLY A 711 -23.64 -15.34 -19.45
N ILE A 712 -22.96 -15.47 -18.31
CA ILE A 712 -23.47 -15.07 -16.99
C ILE A 712 -22.62 -13.95 -16.42
N GLY A 713 -23.22 -13.04 -15.66
CA GLY A 713 -22.47 -12.07 -14.87
C GLY A 713 -21.82 -12.76 -13.65
N GLU A 714 -20.58 -12.41 -13.35
CA GLU A 714 -19.83 -12.94 -12.21
C GLU A 714 -19.23 -11.77 -11.45
N ILE A 715 -19.52 -11.66 -10.14
CA ILE A 715 -19.04 -10.56 -9.29
C ILE A 715 -18.36 -11.13 -8.04
N PRO A 716 -17.11 -10.74 -7.74
CA PRO A 716 -16.50 -10.98 -6.45
C PRO A 716 -17.02 -10.00 -5.40
N ALA A 717 -17.16 -10.49 -4.16
CA ALA A 717 -17.27 -9.66 -2.98
C ALA A 717 -15.92 -9.63 -2.27
N GLU A 718 -15.24 -8.48 -2.35
CA GLU A 718 -13.88 -8.31 -1.86
C GLU A 718 -13.86 -7.66 -0.47
N VAL A 719 -13.29 -8.37 0.52
CA VAL A 719 -13.15 -7.89 1.90
C VAL A 719 -11.81 -8.34 2.48
N ILE A 720 -11.27 -7.54 3.39
CA ILE A 720 -10.12 -7.93 4.22
C ILE A 720 -10.55 -8.23 5.65
N VAL A 721 -9.89 -9.20 6.27
CA VAL A 721 -10.05 -9.55 7.68
C VAL A 721 -8.70 -9.86 8.33
N PRO A 722 -8.57 -9.77 9.66
CA PRO A 722 -7.37 -10.19 10.36
C PRO A 722 -7.07 -11.68 10.13
N ALA A 723 -5.82 -12.03 9.85
CA ALA A 723 -5.39 -13.37 9.48
C ALA A 723 -5.77 -14.44 10.53
N LYS A 724 -5.77 -14.09 11.81
CA LYS A 724 -6.21 -14.98 12.91
C LYS A 724 -7.67 -15.43 12.81
N THR A 725 -8.50 -14.70 12.06
CA THR A 725 -9.94 -14.99 11.91
C THR A 725 -10.26 -15.80 10.66
N TRP A 726 -9.26 -16.10 9.81
CA TRP A 726 -9.42 -16.76 8.49
C TRP A 726 -10.43 -17.92 8.52
N GLY A 727 -10.21 -18.93 9.36
CA GLY A 727 -11.08 -20.12 9.40
C GLY A 727 -12.53 -19.80 9.78
N LYS A 728 -12.75 -18.89 10.73
CA LYS A 728 -14.11 -18.48 11.13
C LYS A 728 -14.80 -17.68 10.03
N PHE A 729 -14.04 -16.92 9.25
CA PHE A 729 -14.58 -16.11 8.17
C PHE A 729 -14.92 -16.94 6.92
N VAL A 730 -14.24 -18.06 6.69
CA VAL A 730 -14.65 -19.08 5.70
C VAL A 730 -16.09 -19.54 5.99
N ASP A 731 -16.39 -19.91 7.24
CA ASP A 731 -17.74 -20.34 7.65
C ASP A 731 -18.78 -19.22 7.48
N GLU A 732 -18.38 -17.97 7.76
CA GLU A 732 -19.22 -16.80 7.56
C GLU A 732 -19.56 -16.57 6.08
N CYS A 733 -18.62 -16.81 5.17
CA CYS A 733 -18.86 -16.72 3.72
C CYS A 733 -19.94 -17.72 3.28
N TYR A 734 -19.82 -19.00 3.66
CA TYR A 734 -20.83 -20.02 3.37
C TYR A 734 -22.20 -19.66 3.97
N THR A 735 -22.21 -19.20 5.23
CA THR A 735 -23.44 -18.73 5.89
C THR A 735 -24.08 -17.59 5.12
N GLY A 736 -23.27 -16.63 4.67
CA GLY A 736 -23.70 -15.47 3.91
C GLY A 736 -24.41 -15.84 2.61
N PHE A 737 -23.86 -16.78 1.83
CA PHE A 737 -24.50 -17.25 0.59
C PHE A 737 -25.89 -17.84 0.86
N GLY A 738 -26.04 -18.63 1.93
CA GLY A 738 -27.33 -19.17 2.35
C GLY A 738 -28.32 -18.09 2.81
N VAL A 739 -27.86 -17.17 3.69
CA VAL A 739 -28.67 -16.06 4.22
C VAL A 739 -29.16 -15.13 3.11
N MET A 740 -28.31 -14.83 2.14
CA MET A 740 -28.62 -13.94 1.03
C MET A 740 -29.21 -14.66 -0.19
N LYS A 741 -29.38 -15.99 -0.12
CA LYS A 741 -29.96 -16.85 -1.17
C LYS A 741 -29.26 -16.63 -2.52
N MET A 742 -27.94 -16.72 -2.49
CA MET A 742 -27.06 -16.48 -3.63
C MET A 742 -26.66 -17.81 -4.27
N ASP A 743 -26.49 -17.79 -5.58
CA ASP A 743 -25.87 -18.89 -6.32
C ASP A 743 -24.36 -18.81 -6.11
N ILE A 744 -23.81 -19.72 -5.30
CA ILE A 744 -22.39 -19.70 -4.91
C ILE A 744 -21.51 -19.98 -6.12
N GLY A 745 -20.61 -19.05 -6.43
CA GLY A 745 -19.62 -19.25 -7.47
C GLY A 745 -18.39 -19.96 -6.94
N GLY A 746 -17.89 -19.51 -5.80
CA GLY A 746 -16.79 -20.11 -5.07
C GLY A 746 -16.24 -19.17 -4.01
N ILE A 747 -15.54 -19.74 -3.03
CA ILE A 747 -14.79 -19.00 -2.02
C ILE A 747 -13.31 -19.09 -2.36
N ILE A 748 -12.79 -17.98 -2.88
CA ILE A 748 -11.38 -17.81 -3.21
C ILE A 748 -10.80 -16.65 -2.38
N GLY A 749 -9.48 -16.59 -2.32
CA GLY A 749 -8.78 -15.48 -1.69
C GLY A 749 -7.30 -15.74 -1.52
N VAL A 750 -6.62 -14.77 -0.91
CA VAL A 750 -5.17 -14.76 -0.78
C VAL A 750 -4.75 -14.28 0.61
N MET A 751 -3.65 -14.82 1.13
CA MET A 751 -3.00 -14.25 2.31
C MET A 751 -2.12 -13.08 1.87
N VAL A 752 -2.32 -11.91 2.44
CA VAL A 752 -1.65 -10.67 2.03
C VAL A 752 -0.37 -10.45 2.80
N ASP A 753 -0.38 -10.69 4.11
CA ASP A 753 0.77 -10.64 5.01
C ASP A 753 0.49 -11.53 6.25
N ASN A 754 1.25 -11.39 7.33
CA ASN A 754 1.04 -12.15 8.56
C ASN A 754 -0.22 -11.72 9.36
N GLN A 755 -0.85 -10.61 8.99
CA GLN A 755 -1.96 -9.99 9.73
C GLN A 755 -3.22 -9.86 8.88
N THR A 756 -3.12 -9.90 7.55
CA THR A 756 -4.20 -9.53 6.64
C THR A 756 -4.51 -10.66 5.67
N THR A 757 -5.80 -11.00 5.62
CA THR A 757 -6.36 -11.89 4.61
C THR A 757 -7.26 -11.11 3.67
N LEU A 758 -7.15 -11.35 2.36
CA LEU A 758 -8.11 -10.89 1.36
C LEU A 758 -9.02 -12.05 0.93
N PHE A 759 -10.31 -11.92 1.21
CA PHE A 759 -11.36 -12.82 0.72
C PHE A 759 -12.03 -12.23 -0.52
N MET A 760 -12.26 -13.06 -1.52
CA MET A 760 -12.98 -12.71 -2.74
C MET A 760 -14.05 -13.75 -3.11
N PRO A 761 -14.96 -14.15 -2.20
CA PRO A 761 -16.07 -15.02 -2.55
C PRO A 761 -16.89 -14.39 -3.69
N TYR A 762 -17.19 -15.16 -4.72
CA TYR A 762 -17.92 -14.67 -5.88
C TYR A 762 -19.22 -15.44 -6.10
N TYR A 763 -20.14 -14.79 -6.80
CA TYR A 763 -21.46 -15.31 -7.12
C TYR A 763 -21.85 -14.99 -8.55
N PHE A 764 -22.80 -15.76 -9.06
CA PHE A 764 -23.38 -15.54 -10.37
C PHE A 764 -24.61 -14.65 -10.31
N LYS A 765 -24.76 -13.79 -11.30
CA LYS A 765 -25.92 -12.92 -11.47
C LYS A 765 -26.40 -12.91 -12.92
N ASP A 766 -27.69 -12.61 -13.09
CA ASP A 766 -28.28 -12.30 -14.40
C ASP A 766 -28.56 -10.80 -14.51
N ASP A 767 -27.85 -10.12 -15.40
CA ASP A 767 -27.97 -8.67 -15.63
C ASP A 767 -29.29 -8.25 -16.27
N GLU A 768 -30.06 -9.18 -16.80
CA GLU A 768 -31.39 -8.92 -17.37
C GLU A 768 -32.51 -9.00 -16.31
N MET A 769 -32.23 -9.59 -15.14
CA MET A 769 -33.23 -9.84 -14.10
C MET A 769 -33.11 -8.88 -12.91
N MET A 770 -34.25 -8.58 -12.28
CA MET A 770 -34.30 -7.76 -11.08
C MET A 770 -33.59 -8.41 -9.88
N THR A 771 -33.64 -9.74 -9.77
CA THR A 771 -32.89 -10.50 -8.76
C THR A 771 -31.39 -10.31 -8.92
N GLY A 772 -30.86 -10.45 -10.14
CA GLY A 772 -29.44 -10.22 -10.42
C GLY A 772 -28.98 -8.79 -10.17
N MET A 773 -29.85 -7.79 -10.31
CA MET A 773 -29.54 -6.42 -9.87
C MET A 773 -29.41 -6.28 -8.35
N LEU A 774 -30.21 -7.02 -7.57
CA LEU A 774 -30.17 -7.02 -6.11
C LEU A 774 -29.08 -7.93 -5.53
N ALA A 775 -28.50 -8.81 -6.35
CA ALA A 775 -27.37 -9.67 -5.98
C ALA A 775 -26.17 -8.86 -5.44
N PHE A 776 -25.98 -7.62 -5.91
CA PHE A 776 -24.94 -6.72 -5.40
C PHE A 776 -25.04 -6.44 -3.90
N ALA A 777 -26.23 -6.60 -3.28
CA ALA A 777 -26.40 -6.48 -1.83
C ALA A 777 -25.57 -7.49 -1.03
N PHE A 778 -25.08 -8.57 -1.66
CA PHE A 778 -24.15 -9.50 -1.04
C PHE A 778 -22.79 -8.84 -0.70
N ASN A 779 -22.28 -7.93 -1.54
CA ASN A 779 -21.07 -7.17 -1.23
C ASN A 779 -21.22 -6.35 0.06
N MET A 780 -22.39 -5.71 0.23
CA MET A 780 -22.71 -4.92 1.42
C MET A 780 -22.83 -5.80 2.65
N TYR A 781 -23.53 -6.94 2.52
CA TYR A 781 -23.64 -7.92 3.60
C TYR A 781 -22.25 -8.39 4.04
N LEU A 782 -21.39 -8.78 3.10
CA LEU A 782 -20.07 -9.30 3.44
C LEU A 782 -19.18 -8.22 4.05
N GLY A 783 -19.28 -6.97 3.60
CA GLY A 783 -18.62 -5.82 4.24
C GLY A 783 -19.05 -5.66 5.70
N ASP A 784 -20.36 -5.63 5.98
CA ASP A 784 -20.92 -5.56 7.34
C ASP A 784 -20.43 -6.73 8.21
N ARG A 785 -20.33 -7.94 7.64
CA ARG A 785 -19.83 -9.11 8.35
C ARG A 785 -18.33 -9.02 8.59
N ALA A 786 -17.53 -8.56 7.63
CA ALA A 786 -16.10 -8.37 7.81
C ALA A 786 -15.81 -7.46 9.01
N GLU A 787 -16.53 -6.34 9.16
CA GLU A 787 -16.39 -5.43 10.31
C GLU A 787 -16.56 -6.14 11.66
N VAL A 788 -17.49 -7.09 11.78
CA VAL A 788 -17.69 -7.88 13.03
C VAL A 788 -16.47 -8.72 13.39
N TYR A 789 -15.65 -9.10 12.41
CA TYR A 789 -14.42 -9.86 12.59
C TYR A 789 -13.16 -8.98 12.62
N GLY A 790 -13.30 -7.66 12.72
CA GLY A 790 -12.16 -6.71 12.65
C GLY A 790 -11.71 -6.44 11.21
N GLY A 791 -12.53 -6.77 10.23
CA GLY A 791 -12.28 -6.56 8.80
C GLY A 791 -13.01 -5.35 8.22
N ARG A 792 -13.00 -5.24 6.88
CA ARG A 792 -13.70 -4.19 6.10
C ARG A 792 -13.70 -4.52 4.60
N SER A 793 -14.51 -3.80 3.83
CA SER A 793 -14.49 -3.85 2.35
C SER A 793 -13.18 -3.28 1.78
N THR A 794 -12.75 -3.79 0.62
CA THR A 794 -11.55 -3.31 -0.09
C THR A 794 -11.90 -2.23 -1.11
N GLY A 795 -11.36 -1.02 -0.90
CA GLY A 795 -11.63 0.15 -1.74
C GLY A 795 -13.11 0.56 -1.72
N TYR A 796 -13.38 1.82 -2.03
CA TYR A 796 -14.70 2.41 -1.82
C TYR A 796 -15.45 2.74 -3.09
N GLY A 797 -14.74 3.21 -4.13
CA GLY A 797 -15.34 3.68 -5.36
C GLY A 797 -16.47 4.67 -5.09
N ILE A 798 -17.49 4.61 -5.93
CA ILE A 798 -18.74 5.36 -5.74
C ILE A 798 -19.71 4.63 -4.79
N PHE A 799 -19.59 3.30 -4.67
CA PHE A 799 -20.57 2.46 -3.99
C PHE A 799 -20.42 2.46 -2.48
N PHE A 800 -19.19 2.48 -1.98
CA PHE A 800 -18.86 2.35 -0.57
C PHE A 800 -18.14 3.59 -0.04
N ALA A 801 -18.21 4.74 -0.72
CA ALA A 801 -17.63 5.99 -0.23
C ALA A 801 -18.10 6.35 1.19
N GLY A 802 -19.34 6.00 1.54
CA GLY A 802 -19.89 6.16 2.90
C GLY A 802 -19.26 5.25 3.95
N ASN A 803 -18.52 4.19 3.56
CA ASN A 803 -17.84 3.30 4.51
C ASN A 803 -16.58 3.94 5.09
N LEU A 804 -16.12 5.07 4.54
CA LEU A 804 -15.03 5.84 5.15
C LEU A 804 -15.38 6.25 6.59
N ASP A 805 -16.63 6.65 6.86
CA ASP A 805 -17.09 7.01 8.21
C ASP A 805 -17.14 5.81 9.18
N ALA A 806 -17.18 4.58 8.66
CA ALA A 806 -17.16 3.36 9.46
C ALA A 806 -15.74 2.86 9.73
N ALA A 807 -14.83 3.11 8.79
CA ALA A 807 -13.46 2.62 8.85
C ALA A 807 -12.53 3.45 9.76
N HIS A 808 -12.86 4.72 10.01
CA HIS A 808 -12.03 5.66 10.78
C HIS A 808 -12.88 6.52 11.71
N ASP A 809 -12.26 7.11 12.74
CA ASP A 809 -12.95 8.04 13.63
C ASP A 809 -13.33 9.36 12.92
N ALA A 810 -14.31 10.07 13.49
CA ALA A 810 -14.89 11.26 12.89
C ALA A 810 -13.87 12.38 12.61
N ASN A 811 -12.84 12.55 13.44
CA ASN A 811 -11.82 13.59 13.24
C ASN A 811 -10.90 13.21 12.08
N THR A 812 -10.51 11.95 12.00
CA THR A 812 -9.70 11.42 10.88
C THR A 812 -10.42 11.55 9.55
N VAL A 813 -11.71 11.20 9.53
CA VAL A 813 -12.53 11.33 8.32
C VAL A 813 -12.71 12.80 7.92
N ALA A 814 -12.91 13.70 8.91
CA ALA A 814 -12.97 15.13 8.65
C ALA A 814 -11.66 15.64 8.00
N LEU A 815 -10.50 15.26 8.56
CA LEU A 815 -9.20 15.61 8.00
C LEU A 815 -9.03 15.10 6.56
N MET A 816 -9.45 13.86 6.25
CA MET A 816 -9.38 13.33 4.89
C MET A 816 -10.26 14.10 3.90
N ARG A 817 -11.45 14.53 4.32
CA ARG A 817 -12.36 15.35 3.48
C ARG A 817 -11.82 16.76 3.25
N GLU A 818 -11.25 17.38 4.29
CA GLU A 818 -10.56 18.66 4.16
C GLU A 818 -9.34 18.54 3.25
N LEU A 819 -8.58 17.44 3.37
CA LEU A 819 -7.43 17.18 2.52
C LEU A 819 -7.84 17.05 1.04
N LYS A 820 -8.95 16.37 0.72
CA LYS A 820 -9.50 16.38 -0.66
C LYS A 820 -9.81 17.79 -1.14
N THR A 821 -10.42 18.62 -0.30
CA THR A 821 -10.73 20.02 -0.63
C THR A 821 -9.45 20.84 -0.86
N PHE A 822 -8.39 20.60 -0.08
CA PHE A 822 -7.08 21.21 -0.28
C PHE A 822 -6.43 20.78 -1.60
N LEU A 823 -6.45 19.48 -1.92
CA LEU A 823 -5.85 18.92 -3.13
C LEU A 823 -6.62 19.27 -4.41
N ASP A 824 -7.93 19.43 -4.30
CA ASP A 824 -8.83 19.66 -5.42
C ASP A 824 -9.98 20.61 -5.07
N PRO A 825 -9.72 21.92 -4.95
CA PRO A 825 -10.72 22.92 -4.57
C PRO A 825 -11.93 23.00 -5.50
N HIS A 826 -11.78 22.59 -6.76
CA HIS A 826 -12.84 22.67 -7.77
C HIS A 826 -13.64 21.37 -7.92
N ASP A 827 -13.22 20.33 -7.20
CA ASP A 827 -13.75 18.96 -7.25
C ASP A 827 -13.74 18.38 -8.68
N VAL A 828 -12.62 18.54 -9.39
CA VAL A 828 -12.47 18.04 -10.77
C VAL A 828 -11.97 16.62 -10.85
N MET A 829 -11.20 16.12 -9.88
CA MET A 829 -10.60 14.79 -9.91
C MET A 829 -11.52 13.74 -9.29
N ASN A 830 -12.05 12.88 -10.15
CA ASN A 830 -12.95 11.76 -9.83
C ASN A 830 -14.01 12.10 -8.74
N PRO A 831 -14.78 13.20 -8.90
CA PRO A 831 -15.74 13.64 -7.89
C PRO A 831 -16.78 12.54 -7.61
N GLY A 832 -17.29 12.48 -6.38
CA GLY A 832 -18.26 11.47 -5.96
C GLY A 832 -17.69 10.15 -5.40
N HIS A 833 -16.36 10.00 -5.43
CA HIS A 833 -15.67 8.77 -5.05
C HIS A 833 -14.89 8.92 -3.73
N LEU A 834 -14.58 7.79 -3.11
CA LEU A 834 -13.68 7.62 -1.96
C LEU A 834 -14.07 8.37 -0.68
N VAL A 835 -13.99 9.70 -0.67
CA VAL A 835 -14.17 10.56 0.52
C VAL A 835 -15.50 11.32 0.55
N CYS A 836 -16.14 11.47 -0.61
CA CYS A 836 -17.35 12.27 -0.80
C CYS A 836 -18.35 11.53 -1.70
N GLY A 837 -19.19 10.66 -1.13
CA GLY A 837 -20.32 10.09 -1.87
C GLY A 837 -21.40 11.14 -2.10
N MET A 838 -21.63 11.57 -3.34
CA MET A 838 -22.70 12.53 -3.66
C MET A 838 -23.45 12.10 -4.93
N THR A 839 -24.77 12.20 -4.87
CA THR A 839 -25.63 11.98 -6.04
C THR A 839 -25.73 13.25 -6.90
N LYS A 840 -26.15 13.12 -8.16
CA LYS A 840 -26.41 14.27 -9.04
C LYS A 840 -27.48 15.24 -8.53
N PHE A 841 -28.29 14.83 -7.56
CA PHE A 841 -29.28 15.67 -6.90
C PHE A 841 -28.72 16.48 -5.73
N GLY A 842 -27.41 16.39 -5.46
CA GLY A 842 -26.75 17.04 -4.33
C GLY A 842 -27.03 16.37 -2.98
N ILE A 843 -27.58 15.15 -2.99
CA ILE A 843 -27.81 14.36 -1.77
C ILE A 843 -26.50 13.65 -1.41
N GLY A 844 -25.96 13.95 -0.23
CA GLY A 844 -24.79 13.29 0.32
C GLY A 844 -25.10 11.87 0.81
N MET A 845 -24.33 10.91 0.35
CA MET A 845 -24.41 9.49 0.74
C MET A 845 -23.63 9.29 2.04
N SER A 846 -24.13 9.85 3.15
CA SER A 846 -23.54 9.61 4.48
C SER A 846 -23.61 8.13 4.84
N HIS A 847 -22.78 7.68 5.79
CA HIS A 847 -22.86 6.31 6.28
C HIS A 847 -24.25 5.93 6.79
N GLY A 848 -24.93 6.81 7.53
CA GLY A 848 -26.27 6.53 8.04
C GLY A 848 -27.31 6.29 6.93
N LEU A 849 -27.30 7.13 5.89
CA LEU A 849 -28.20 6.97 4.74
C LEU A 849 -27.84 5.72 3.92
N SER A 850 -26.54 5.53 3.67
CA SER A 850 -26.03 4.37 2.93
C SER A 850 -26.37 3.06 3.64
N SER A 851 -26.11 2.96 4.95
CA SER A 851 -26.45 1.80 5.78
C SER A 851 -27.95 1.51 5.79
N PHE A 852 -28.80 2.54 5.87
CA PHE A 852 -30.25 2.36 5.76
C PHE A 852 -30.66 1.78 4.39
N MET A 853 -30.16 2.36 3.29
CA MET A 853 -30.42 1.88 1.93
C MET A 853 -29.91 0.45 1.72
N PHE A 854 -28.73 0.13 2.24
CA PHE A 854 -28.11 -1.20 2.15
C PHE A 854 -28.92 -2.23 2.93
N LYS A 855 -29.32 -1.95 4.18
CA LYS A 855 -30.18 -2.83 4.98
C LYS A 855 -31.53 -3.06 4.33
N MET A 856 -32.10 -2.04 3.70
CA MET A 856 -33.33 -2.18 2.92
C MET A 856 -33.12 -3.13 1.73
N MET A 857 -32.06 -2.93 0.93
CA MET A 857 -31.75 -3.82 -0.20
C MET A 857 -31.48 -5.26 0.24
N GLN A 858 -30.71 -5.44 1.32
CA GLN A 858 -30.47 -6.76 1.91
C GLN A 858 -31.78 -7.42 2.36
N THR A 859 -32.68 -6.67 3.01
CA THR A 859 -33.98 -7.19 3.46
C THR A 859 -34.85 -7.60 2.28
N ILE A 860 -34.94 -6.76 1.24
CA ILE A 860 -35.67 -7.08 0.01
C ILE A 860 -35.09 -8.36 -0.62
N LYS A 861 -33.76 -8.44 -0.76
CA LYS A 861 -33.07 -9.61 -1.32
C LYS A 861 -33.35 -10.89 -0.52
N LYS A 862 -33.33 -10.83 0.82
CA LYS A 862 -33.68 -11.96 1.70
C LYS A 862 -35.13 -12.44 1.52
N LEU A 863 -36.06 -11.56 1.15
CA LEU A 863 -37.46 -11.91 0.91
C LEU A 863 -37.70 -12.51 -0.50
N MET A 864 -36.79 -12.27 -1.45
CA MET A 864 -36.91 -12.81 -2.81
C MET A 864 -36.65 -14.34 -2.87
N PRO A 865 -37.12 -15.01 -3.95
CA PRO A 865 -36.77 -16.40 -4.21
C PRO A 865 -35.25 -16.61 -4.37
N PRO A 866 -34.76 -17.84 -4.15
CA PRO A 866 -33.37 -18.19 -4.46
C PRO A 866 -33.02 -17.93 -5.93
N GLU A 867 -31.74 -17.59 -6.16
CA GLU A 867 -31.20 -17.45 -7.50
C GLU A 867 -30.70 -18.80 -8.02
N HIS A 868 -31.00 -19.07 -9.29
CA HIS A 868 -30.50 -20.23 -10.04
C HIS A 868 -29.93 -19.73 -11.38
N ASN A 869 -29.11 -18.69 -11.31
CA ASN A 869 -28.64 -17.96 -12.50
C ASN A 869 -27.73 -18.87 -13.33
N PHE A 870 -26.91 -19.70 -12.69
CA PHE A 870 -25.92 -20.50 -13.39
C PHE A 870 -26.55 -21.61 -14.25
N GLU A 871 -27.41 -22.44 -13.66
CA GLU A 871 -28.09 -23.51 -14.40
C GLU A 871 -29.00 -22.99 -15.52
N ASN A 872 -29.76 -21.93 -15.26
CA ASN A 872 -30.68 -21.35 -16.23
C ASN A 872 -29.93 -20.79 -17.44
N ASN A 873 -28.81 -20.11 -17.19
CA ASN A 873 -28.00 -19.53 -18.26
C ASN A 873 -27.18 -20.59 -19.01
N ILE A 874 -26.71 -21.66 -18.37
CA ILE A 874 -26.12 -22.80 -19.10
C ILE A 874 -27.14 -23.38 -20.10
N LYS A 875 -28.41 -23.52 -19.70
CA LYS A 875 -29.48 -23.97 -20.62
C LYS A 875 -29.69 -22.98 -21.76
N ARG A 876 -29.72 -21.67 -21.47
CA ARG A 876 -29.84 -20.59 -22.48
C ARG A 876 -28.64 -20.57 -23.43
N PHE A 877 -27.41 -20.66 -22.92
CA PHE A 877 -26.17 -20.70 -23.68
C PHE A 877 -26.14 -21.89 -24.63
N LYS A 878 -26.48 -23.09 -24.14
CA LYS A 878 -26.63 -24.28 -24.99
C LYS A 878 -27.65 -24.04 -26.10
N PHE A 879 -28.82 -23.46 -25.78
CA PHE A 879 -29.84 -23.15 -26.78
C PHE A 879 -29.36 -22.13 -27.82
N ASN A 880 -28.68 -21.06 -27.40
CA ASN A 880 -28.11 -20.05 -28.28
C ASN A 880 -27.02 -20.63 -29.18
N LYS A 881 -26.11 -21.44 -28.63
CA LYS A 881 -25.10 -22.15 -29.41
C LYS A 881 -25.74 -23.09 -30.44
N TYR A 882 -26.77 -23.85 -30.05
CA TYR A 882 -27.55 -24.64 -31.01
C TYR A 882 -28.25 -23.77 -32.07
N ALA A 883 -28.66 -22.55 -31.73
CA ALA A 883 -29.28 -21.62 -32.68
C ALA A 883 -28.25 -21.00 -33.64
N GLU A 884 -27.03 -20.71 -33.16
CA GLU A 884 -25.87 -20.29 -33.95
C GLU A 884 -25.40 -21.41 -34.87
N GLU A 885 -25.21 -22.63 -34.35
CA GLU A 885 -24.91 -23.83 -35.15
C GLU A 885 -26.00 -24.07 -36.22
N LYS A 886 -27.28 -23.88 -35.89
CA LYS A 886 -28.40 -23.91 -36.86
C LYS A 886 -28.40 -22.73 -37.84
N ALA A 887 -27.77 -21.61 -37.52
CA ALA A 887 -27.58 -20.49 -38.43
C ALA A 887 -26.40 -20.75 -39.37
N GLU A 888 -25.32 -21.35 -38.88
CA GLU A 888 -24.16 -21.79 -39.65
C GLU A 888 -24.50 -22.97 -40.59
N ASP A 889 -25.39 -23.88 -40.17
CA ASP A 889 -25.89 -24.99 -41.01
C ASP A 889 -26.87 -24.53 -42.11
N ARG A 890 -27.32 -23.27 -42.09
CA ARG A 890 -28.12 -22.70 -43.17
C ARG A 890 -27.24 -22.33 -44.36
N LYS A 891 -26.72 -23.34 -45.07
CA LYS A 891 -26.20 -23.17 -46.44
C LYS A 891 -27.35 -22.78 -47.37
N HIS A 892 -27.39 -21.52 -47.77
CA HIS A 892 -28.31 -21.03 -48.79
C HIS A 892 -27.65 -21.11 -50.17
N VAL A 893 -28.08 -22.04 -51.02
CA VAL A 893 -27.60 -22.11 -52.41
C VAL A 893 -28.32 -21.04 -53.24
N LEU A 894 -27.64 -19.93 -53.52
CA LEU A 894 -28.10 -18.98 -54.55
C LEU A 894 -27.66 -19.50 -55.92
N GLY A 895 -28.49 -19.29 -56.94
CA GLY A 895 -28.29 -19.79 -58.31
C GLY A 895 -27.05 -19.25 -59.06
N ARG A 896 -26.05 -18.67 -58.38
CA ARG A 896 -24.79 -18.16 -58.95
C ARG A 896 -23.52 -18.44 -58.12
N GLY A 897 -23.56 -19.24 -57.05
CA GLY A 897 -22.37 -19.60 -56.25
C GLY A 897 -22.64 -19.67 -54.74
N TYR A 898 -21.61 -20.08 -53.97
CA TYR A 898 -21.65 -20.22 -52.51
C TYR A 898 -21.12 -18.97 -51.80
N GLU A 899 -21.78 -18.55 -50.72
CA GLU A 899 -21.11 -17.97 -49.53
C GLU A 899 -21.10 -19.05 -48.44
#